data_AF-A0A5P9HDS5-F1
#
_entry.id   AF-A0A5P9HDS5-F1
#
_cell.length_a   1.000
_cell.length_b   1.000
_cell.length_c   1.000
_cell.angle_alpha   90.00
_cell.angle_beta   90.00
_cell.angle_gamma   90.00
#
_symmetry.space_group_name_H-M   'P 1'
#
loop_
_entity.id
_entity.type
_entity.pdbx_description
1 polymer ?
#
loop_
_entity_poly.entity_id
_entity_poly.type
_entity_poly.pdbx_seq_one_letter_code
_entity_poly.pdbx_strand_id
1 'polypeptide(L)'
;MNKTAQTPIWIIERHHDLFHTFRVENKLLHAYMSLIKYFLPPPNRPDLLLACELFTRDHAAPIPSALIDAIENTESLNANACTTAGTQYPVWYALSHSGFLNRQQAGTQSARQILTNWFTPIERHAEPSIYLDQTRDVRDVLKVVLDTMDRHSMTLATSQDVIRIMGHPTMREERGNLDKKYKTFYELHEAQRRPGVRIGHNLSGYKKKAHHSEFRKELNRYQKRRREQITDAPFAHQQLITETTAAERFSGEGQIDKALTEPGYRFARHTPSNTEFDDTPSIPVIQRTTPSQLTPADDRRAARKAVEIAATNTLATLEDVHRLTPWQTRQVLKMDMPPLERAITRLLLVTGMPVNRLAKIQRTSHDGEPTDEIPLWEPESATWRYRLQDGPSPAQDGNTSHLWVTLRLPAEINEALLSANSETPLIGSIQRLNRRLRHKFRDTAGLTATAHRLCATSWLIMRPLATDSHIVNTLRGEYGQIESAPAAYRRTDSTTLQKLFDTGLRRCGIPVQSAPSPDITNHYVGSSRVLTASEWRQWTTSILEAIGQARDPLELWLSPDPLPIESVVEYVQLASAYAYLGWLLSTGARPVSANTQSIVTGTRTWISDKASRRGKESRVIPLHKVSARQLQSHCMLIEQTIHLLNKYHYPIEDLRRPDQQWPAWMSLTHHNQPRCRIRAIHHSDFRKILISLDNADRPLGALLPSDNATRHSMTTALYRTAPEAELDALVGHARIGRDRNHPRANAPIQQSKACQQEMTAWLKAIGYRELDMEIPPWH
;
A
#
# COMPACT_ATOMS: atom_id res chain seq x y z
N MET A 1 -27.36 -15.19 -1.21
CA MET A 1 -27.92 -13.83 -1.10
C MET A 1 -26.84 -12.88 -0.57
N ASN A 2 -26.57 -11.79 -1.28
CA ASN A 2 -25.51 -10.84 -0.93
C ASN A 2 -25.78 -10.15 0.42
N LYS A 3 -24.86 -10.29 1.37
CA LYS A 3 -24.92 -9.69 2.73
C LYS A 3 -24.44 -8.24 2.71
N THR A 4 -25.02 -7.39 1.87
CA THR A 4 -24.65 -5.97 1.74
C THR A 4 -25.65 -5.09 2.49
N ALA A 5 -25.16 -4.06 3.17
CA ALA A 5 -26.03 -3.05 3.80
C ALA A 5 -26.93 -2.42 2.73
N GLN A 6 -28.21 -2.26 3.04
CA GLN A 6 -29.15 -1.65 2.11
C GLN A 6 -29.19 -0.13 2.32
N THR A 7 -29.12 0.61 1.21
CA THR A 7 -29.19 2.08 1.23
C THR A 7 -30.65 2.54 1.34
N PRO A 8 -30.95 3.65 2.04
CA PRO A 8 -32.30 4.18 2.27
C PRO A 8 -33.22 4.20 1.03
N ILE A 9 -32.69 4.56 -0.15
CA ILE A 9 -33.47 4.71 -1.38
C ILE A 9 -34.20 3.43 -1.78
N TRP A 10 -33.47 2.31 -1.83
CA TRP A 10 -34.00 1.02 -2.27
C TRP A 10 -35.06 0.49 -1.33
N ILE A 11 -34.91 0.79 -0.02
CA ILE A 11 -35.84 0.30 0.98
C ILE A 11 -37.10 1.16 1.07
N ILE A 12 -36.98 2.49 0.93
CA ILE A 12 -38.12 3.40 0.89
C ILE A 12 -38.98 3.14 -0.36
N GLU A 13 -38.36 2.95 -1.53
CA GLU A 13 -39.07 2.61 -2.78
C GLU A 13 -39.81 1.27 -2.66
N ARG A 14 -39.15 0.23 -2.14
CA ARG A 14 -39.78 -1.09 -1.93
C ARG A 14 -41.00 -1.03 -1.02
N HIS A 15 -40.95 -0.28 0.08
CA HIS A 15 -42.06 -0.17 1.01
C HIS A 15 -43.20 0.71 0.47
N HIS A 16 -42.87 1.72 -0.33
CA HIS A 16 -43.85 2.51 -1.06
C HIS A 16 -44.65 1.65 -2.04
N ASP A 17 -43.97 0.80 -2.82
CA ASP A 17 -44.61 -0.09 -3.80
C ASP A 17 -45.44 -1.20 -3.14
N LEU A 18 -44.96 -1.77 -2.02
CA LEU A 18 -45.73 -2.71 -1.21
C LEU A 18 -47.04 -2.08 -0.75
N PHE A 19 -47.02 -0.88 -0.17
CA PHE A 19 -48.22 -0.26 0.41
C PHE A 19 -49.22 0.28 -0.62
N HIS A 20 -48.78 0.69 -1.82
CA HIS A 20 -49.70 0.99 -2.93
C HIS A 20 -50.46 -0.24 -3.40
N THR A 21 -49.84 -1.42 -3.34
CA THR A 21 -50.47 -2.69 -3.72
C THR A 21 -51.61 -3.08 -2.76
N PHE A 22 -51.59 -2.61 -1.52
CA PHE A 22 -52.58 -2.96 -0.47
C PHE A 22 -53.82 -2.05 -0.40
N ARG A 23 -53.97 -1.04 -1.28
CA ARG A 23 -55.13 -0.11 -1.32
C ARG A 23 -55.47 0.53 0.04
N VAL A 24 -54.47 0.80 0.85
CA VAL A 24 -54.62 1.43 2.17
C VAL A 24 -55.03 2.90 2.02
N GLU A 25 -55.89 3.42 2.89
CA GLU A 25 -56.31 4.83 2.86
C GLU A 25 -55.11 5.79 2.90
N ASN A 26 -55.14 6.88 2.11
CA ASN A 26 -54.05 7.84 1.97
C ASN A 26 -53.53 8.41 3.32
N LYS A 27 -54.40 8.53 4.33
CA LYS A 27 -54.01 9.01 5.67
C LYS A 27 -53.12 8.00 6.41
N LEU A 28 -53.42 6.70 6.28
CA LEU A 28 -52.63 5.62 6.87
C LEU A 28 -51.30 5.42 6.14
N LEU A 29 -51.29 5.62 4.80
CA LEU A 29 -50.06 5.64 4.01
C LEU A 29 -49.09 6.74 4.47
N HIS A 30 -49.61 7.94 4.78
CA HIS A 30 -48.76 9.02 5.30
C HIS A 30 -48.14 8.65 6.65
N ALA A 31 -48.94 8.13 7.59
CA ALA A 31 -48.45 7.69 8.91
C ALA A 31 -47.38 6.58 8.77
N TYR A 32 -47.64 5.62 7.88
CA TYR A 32 -46.69 4.55 7.58
C TYR A 32 -45.37 5.08 7.01
N MET A 33 -45.42 5.95 5.99
CA MET A 33 -44.21 6.50 5.38
C MET A 33 -43.43 7.41 6.33
N SER A 34 -44.10 8.08 7.27
CA SER A 34 -43.42 8.83 8.35
C SER A 34 -42.63 7.90 9.28
N LEU A 35 -43.20 6.75 9.65
CA LEU A 35 -42.52 5.71 10.43
C LEU A 35 -41.32 5.12 9.68
N ILE A 36 -41.49 4.80 8.40
CA ILE A 36 -40.42 4.25 7.55
C ILE A 36 -39.28 5.27 7.37
N LYS A 37 -39.59 6.56 7.19
CA LYS A 37 -38.58 7.62 7.12
C LYS A 37 -37.84 7.80 8.44
N TYR A 38 -38.52 7.66 9.57
CA TYR A 38 -37.88 7.86 10.87
C TYR A 38 -36.94 6.71 11.25
N PHE A 39 -37.27 5.46 10.90
CA PHE A 39 -36.50 4.29 11.33
C PHE A 39 -35.60 3.65 10.26
N LEU A 40 -35.87 3.91 8.97
CA LEU A 40 -35.35 3.18 7.80
C LEU A 40 -35.60 1.67 7.92
N PRO A 41 -36.37 1.07 7.00
CA PRO A 41 -37.48 0.26 7.44
C PRO A 41 -37.04 -1.02 8.15
N PRO A 42 -37.82 -1.41 9.17
CA PRO A 42 -37.58 -2.64 9.91
C PRO A 42 -37.76 -3.87 9.00
N PRO A 43 -36.91 -4.90 9.11
CA PRO A 43 -36.76 -5.94 8.08
C PRO A 43 -37.86 -7.00 8.06
N ASN A 44 -38.72 -7.05 9.08
CA ASN A 44 -39.77 -8.05 9.25
C ASN A 44 -40.96 -7.44 10.02
N ARG A 45 -42.06 -8.21 10.11
CA ARG A 45 -43.28 -7.77 10.78
C ARG A 45 -43.09 -7.45 12.27
N PRO A 46 -42.42 -8.29 13.10
CA PRO A 46 -42.13 -7.94 14.50
C PRO A 46 -41.35 -6.63 14.67
N ASP A 47 -40.35 -6.41 13.82
CA ASP A 47 -39.54 -5.21 13.84
C ASP A 47 -40.37 -3.96 13.44
N LEU A 48 -41.38 -4.10 12.56
CA LEU A 48 -42.31 -3.02 12.21
C LEU A 48 -43.24 -2.64 13.36
N LEU A 49 -43.74 -3.62 14.11
CA LEU A 49 -44.55 -3.38 15.31
C LEU A 49 -43.72 -2.67 16.40
N LEU A 50 -42.48 -3.12 16.61
CA LEU A 50 -41.55 -2.43 17.51
C LEU A 50 -41.28 -0.99 17.05
N ALA A 51 -41.19 -0.74 15.74
CA ALA A 51 -41.06 0.62 15.23
C ALA A 51 -42.29 1.49 15.53
N CYS A 52 -43.51 0.93 15.49
CA CYS A 52 -44.72 1.64 15.89
C CYS A 52 -44.69 2.04 17.37
N GLU A 53 -44.26 1.14 18.24
CA GLU A 53 -44.09 1.41 19.68
C GLU A 53 -43.04 2.52 19.92
N LEU A 54 -41.89 2.41 19.27
CA LEU A 54 -40.81 3.39 19.37
C LEU A 54 -41.25 4.75 18.81
N PHE A 55 -41.98 4.77 17.68
CA PHE A 55 -42.48 6.01 17.08
C PHE A 55 -43.45 6.73 18.01
N THR A 56 -44.39 5.97 18.60
CA THR A 56 -45.39 6.49 19.54
C THR A 56 -44.70 7.08 20.77
N ARG A 57 -43.69 6.38 21.30
CA ARG A 57 -42.86 6.86 22.42
C ARG A 57 -42.12 8.15 22.07
N ASP A 58 -41.57 8.26 20.86
CA ASP A 58 -40.70 9.37 20.46
C ASP A 58 -41.45 10.63 20.03
N HIS A 59 -42.71 10.50 19.58
CA HIS A 59 -43.50 11.63 19.07
C HIS A 59 -44.72 11.95 19.93
N ALA A 60 -44.96 11.19 21.00
CA ALA A 60 -46.16 11.29 21.85
C ALA A 60 -47.47 11.29 21.04
N ALA A 61 -47.46 10.66 19.86
CA ALA A 61 -48.58 10.59 18.94
C ALA A 61 -48.91 9.11 18.68
N PRO A 62 -50.11 8.64 19.05
CA PRO A 62 -50.48 7.24 18.84
C PRO A 62 -50.56 6.93 17.35
N ILE A 63 -49.97 5.80 16.96
CA ILE A 63 -50.19 5.23 15.62
C ILE A 63 -51.65 4.75 15.54
N PRO A 64 -52.39 5.05 14.45
CA PRO A 64 -53.77 4.57 14.28
C PRO A 64 -53.85 3.06 14.40
N SER A 65 -54.81 2.53 15.17
CA SER A 65 -55.02 1.07 15.33
C SER A 65 -55.20 0.37 13.98
N ALA A 66 -55.93 1.00 13.05
CA ALA A 66 -56.10 0.51 11.69
C ALA A 66 -54.78 0.30 10.92
N LEU A 67 -53.70 1.03 11.24
CA LEU A 67 -52.38 0.81 10.65
C LEU A 67 -51.68 -0.40 11.28
N ILE A 68 -51.83 -0.60 12.59
CA ILE A 68 -51.29 -1.76 13.30
C ILE A 68 -51.95 -3.03 12.77
N ASP A 69 -53.28 -3.03 12.67
CA ASP A 69 -54.07 -4.15 12.11
C ASP A 69 -53.65 -4.45 10.67
N ALA A 70 -53.40 -3.42 9.84
CA ALA A 70 -52.93 -3.62 8.48
C ALA A 70 -51.54 -4.29 8.44
N ILE A 71 -50.61 -3.89 9.31
CA ILE A 71 -49.26 -4.48 9.39
C ILE A 71 -49.33 -5.93 9.87
N GLU A 72 -50.16 -6.23 10.86
CA GLU A 72 -50.32 -7.58 11.42
C GLU A 72 -50.86 -8.57 10.39
N ASN A 73 -51.81 -8.13 9.56
CA ASN A 73 -52.46 -8.94 8.55
C ASN A 73 -51.72 -9.00 7.19
N THR A 74 -50.55 -8.35 7.06
CA THR A 74 -49.80 -8.35 5.79
C THR A 74 -48.94 -9.61 5.63
N GLU A 75 -49.41 -10.58 4.83
CA GLU A 75 -48.72 -11.86 4.55
C GLU A 75 -47.38 -11.70 3.80
N SER A 76 -47.20 -10.63 3.03
CA SER A 76 -45.97 -10.40 2.25
C SER A 76 -44.76 -9.96 3.11
N LEU A 77 -44.97 -9.62 4.38
CA LEU A 77 -43.91 -9.30 5.33
C LEU A 77 -43.47 -10.58 6.04
N ASN A 78 -42.17 -10.87 5.98
CA ASN A 78 -41.60 -12.04 6.63
C ASN A 78 -41.91 -12.02 8.14
N ALA A 79 -42.43 -13.11 8.67
CA ALA A 79 -42.72 -13.27 10.11
C ALA A 79 -41.45 -13.61 10.92
N ASN A 80 -40.40 -14.10 10.26
CA ASN A 80 -39.18 -14.55 10.92
C ASN A 80 -38.22 -13.40 11.23
N ALA A 81 -37.59 -13.46 12.41
CA ALA A 81 -36.59 -12.49 12.85
C ALA A 81 -35.36 -12.46 11.92
N CYS A 82 -34.86 -11.26 11.61
CA CYS A 82 -33.68 -11.10 10.77
C CYS A 82 -32.39 -11.38 11.55
N THR A 83 -31.74 -12.52 11.29
CA THR A 83 -30.49 -12.93 11.96
C THR A 83 -29.28 -12.02 11.65
N THR A 84 -29.38 -11.11 10.67
CA THR A 84 -28.28 -10.23 10.25
C THR A 84 -28.64 -8.75 10.25
N ALA A 85 -29.61 -8.33 11.06
CA ALA A 85 -30.10 -6.95 11.14
C ALA A 85 -28.96 -5.92 11.28
N GLY A 86 -27.94 -6.18 12.11
CA GLY A 86 -26.79 -5.28 12.31
C GLY A 86 -25.80 -5.15 11.14
N THR A 87 -25.99 -5.91 10.05
CA THR A 87 -25.20 -5.78 8.81
C THR A 87 -26.05 -5.29 7.65
N GLN A 88 -27.30 -5.75 7.54
CA GLN A 88 -28.19 -5.38 6.43
C GLN A 88 -28.96 -4.07 6.69
N TYR A 89 -29.37 -3.83 7.95
CA TYR A 89 -30.19 -2.70 8.38
C TYR A 89 -29.53 -1.98 9.57
N PRO A 90 -28.33 -1.39 9.38
CA PRO A 90 -27.52 -0.90 10.49
C PRO A 90 -28.15 0.26 11.26
N VAL A 91 -28.96 1.10 10.61
CA VAL A 91 -29.68 2.20 11.27
C VAL A 91 -30.79 1.64 12.15
N TRP A 92 -31.68 0.80 11.59
CA TRP A 92 -32.71 0.11 12.37
C TRP A 92 -32.11 -0.61 13.59
N TYR A 93 -31.06 -1.40 13.37
CA TYR A 93 -30.41 -2.16 14.44
C TYR A 93 -29.82 -1.26 15.54
N ALA A 94 -29.30 -0.08 15.20
CA ALA A 94 -28.83 0.89 16.19
C ALA A 94 -29.98 1.50 17.00
N LEU A 95 -31.14 1.74 16.36
CA LEU A 95 -32.32 2.35 16.97
C LEU A 95 -33.12 1.38 17.85
N SER A 96 -33.25 0.11 17.44
CA SER A 96 -34.19 -0.86 18.04
C SER A 96 -33.59 -1.76 19.12
N HIS A 97 -32.27 -1.94 19.14
CA HIS A 97 -31.63 -2.85 20.09
C HIS A 97 -31.50 -2.22 21.49
N SER A 98 -31.87 -2.98 22.53
CA SER A 98 -31.84 -2.54 23.93
C SER A 98 -30.45 -2.11 24.43
N GLY A 99 -29.41 -2.82 24.02
CA GLY A 99 -28.01 -2.46 24.30
C GLY A 99 -27.48 -1.19 23.61
N PHE A 100 -28.24 -0.58 22.69
CA PHE A 100 -27.89 0.64 21.96
C PHE A 100 -28.87 1.78 22.25
N LEU A 101 -29.69 2.20 21.28
CA LEU A 101 -30.55 3.36 21.42
C LEU A 101 -32.00 3.02 21.75
N ASN A 102 -32.38 1.76 21.98
CA ASN A 102 -33.70 1.44 22.54
C ASN A 102 -33.65 1.36 24.07
N ARG A 103 -33.43 2.52 24.69
CA ARG A 103 -33.32 2.69 26.15
C ARG A 103 -34.35 3.69 26.66
N GLN A 104 -34.65 3.60 27.96
CA GLN A 104 -35.60 4.48 28.67
C GLN A 104 -34.90 5.67 29.38
N GLN A 105 -33.62 5.90 29.10
CA GLN A 105 -32.84 6.98 29.71
C GLN A 105 -33.13 8.34 29.05
N ALA A 106 -33.03 9.44 29.80
CA ALA A 106 -33.13 10.80 29.26
C ALA A 106 -32.15 11.02 28.10
N GLY A 107 -32.50 11.80 27.07
CA GLY A 107 -31.62 12.02 25.91
C GLY A 107 -31.56 10.89 24.87
N THR A 108 -32.11 9.70 25.15
CA THR A 108 -32.14 8.60 24.17
C THR A 108 -32.96 8.97 22.92
N GLN A 109 -34.06 9.71 23.08
CA GLN A 109 -34.85 10.24 21.95
C GLN A 109 -34.00 11.15 21.06
N SER A 110 -33.26 12.09 21.66
CA SER A 110 -32.35 12.99 20.93
C SER A 110 -31.25 12.21 20.20
N ALA A 111 -30.69 11.16 20.83
CA ALA A 111 -29.69 10.30 20.20
C ALA A 111 -30.26 9.57 18.96
N ARG A 112 -31.50 9.04 19.05
CA ARG A 112 -32.19 8.45 17.90
C ARG A 112 -32.40 9.48 16.79
N GLN A 113 -32.87 10.69 17.12
CA GLN A 113 -33.05 11.77 16.15
C GLN A 113 -31.75 12.19 15.46
N ILE A 114 -30.64 12.31 16.18
CA ILE A 114 -29.31 12.63 15.59
C ILE A 114 -28.92 11.57 14.56
N LEU A 115 -29.02 10.29 14.92
CA LEU A 115 -28.66 9.19 14.03
C LEU A 115 -29.59 9.15 12.79
N THR A 116 -30.90 9.27 12.99
CA THR A 116 -31.89 9.30 11.92
C THR A 116 -31.66 10.49 10.98
N ASN A 117 -31.46 11.69 11.50
CA ASN A 117 -31.27 12.91 10.70
C ASN A 117 -30.05 12.81 9.80
N TRP A 118 -28.97 12.19 10.27
CA TRP A 118 -27.77 12.01 9.46
C TRP A 118 -27.91 10.90 8.43
N PHE A 119 -28.46 9.73 8.77
CA PHE A 119 -28.36 8.55 7.90
C PHE A 119 -29.61 8.27 7.06
N THR A 120 -30.70 9.01 7.26
CA THR A 120 -31.94 8.91 6.46
C THR A 120 -31.91 9.62 5.11
N PRO A 121 -31.30 10.83 4.96
CA PRO A 121 -31.23 11.50 3.67
C PRO A 121 -30.63 10.60 2.57
N ILE A 122 -31.28 10.59 1.40
CA ILE A 122 -30.92 9.73 0.28
C ILE A 122 -29.72 10.30 -0.46
N GLU A 123 -28.56 9.66 -0.35
CA GLU A 123 -27.36 9.96 -1.14
C GLU A 123 -27.21 8.92 -2.27
N ARG A 124 -27.38 9.34 -3.54
CA ARG A 124 -27.38 8.45 -4.74
C ARG A 124 -26.06 7.70 -4.99
N HIS A 125 -24.98 8.09 -4.31
CA HIS A 125 -23.64 7.52 -4.48
C HIS A 125 -23.06 6.92 -3.18
N ALA A 126 -23.92 6.58 -2.22
CA ALA A 126 -23.49 5.96 -0.96
C ALA A 126 -22.96 4.53 -1.19
N GLU A 127 -21.72 4.27 -0.77
CA GLU A 127 -21.13 2.94 -0.72
C GLU A 127 -21.63 2.18 0.52
N PRO A 128 -22.26 0.99 0.38
CA PRO A 128 -22.83 0.24 1.49
C PRO A 128 -21.87 -0.06 2.65
N SER A 129 -20.60 -0.33 2.34
CA SER A 129 -19.56 -0.63 3.33
C SER A 129 -19.24 0.57 4.22
N ILE A 130 -19.16 1.76 3.62
CA ILE A 130 -18.87 3.03 4.30
C ILE A 130 -20.07 3.47 5.12
N TYR A 131 -21.27 3.31 4.57
CA TYR A 131 -22.52 3.60 5.27
C TYR A 131 -22.63 2.77 6.56
N LEU A 132 -22.38 1.45 6.46
CA LEU A 132 -22.34 0.54 7.61
C LEU A 132 -21.33 0.96 8.69
N ASP A 133 -20.09 1.25 8.29
CA ASP A 133 -19.02 1.67 9.21
C ASP A 133 -19.38 2.98 9.92
N GLN A 134 -19.84 3.98 9.18
CA GLN A 134 -20.19 5.29 9.74
C GLN A 134 -21.38 5.22 10.70
N THR A 135 -22.42 4.43 10.38
CA THR A 135 -23.55 4.22 11.30
C THR A 135 -23.08 3.56 12.60
N ARG A 136 -22.17 2.57 12.53
CA ARG A 136 -21.60 1.92 13.71
C ARG A 136 -20.76 2.88 14.55
N ASP A 137 -19.92 3.68 13.91
CA ASP A 137 -19.09 4.68 14.58
C ASP A 137 -19.94 5.69 15.35
N VAL A 138 -20.97 6.25 14.71
CA VAL A 138 -21.87 7.24 15.33
C VAL A 138 -22.69 6.60 16.46
N ARG A 139 -23.24 5.40 16.25
CA ARG A 139 -23.97 4.66 17.29
C ARG A 139 -23.11 4.45 18.54
N ASP A 140 -21.85 4.04 18.37
CA ASP A 140 -20.97 3.73 19.49
C ASP A 140 -20.61 5.00 20.29
N VAL A 141 -20.43 6.14 19.61
CA VAL A 141 -20.23 7.43 20.27
C VAL A 141 -21.50 7.85 21.04
N LEU A 142 -22.67 7.78 20.42
CA LEU A 142 -23.94 8.10 21.08
C LEU A 142 -24.20 7.21 22.29
N LYS A 143 -23.89 5.91 22.19
CA LYS A 143 -24.01 4.97 23.32
C LYS A 143 -23.14 5.42 24.50
N VAL A 144 -21.87 5.74 24.26
CA VAL A 144 -20.96 6.16 25.33
C VAL A 144 -21.40 7.48 25.94
N VAL A 145 -21.91 8.43 25.14
CA VAL A 145 -22.47 9.67 25.67
C VAL A 145 -23.68 9.42 26.56
N LEU A 146 -24.59 8.51 26.18
CA LEU A 146 -25.72 8.13 27.03
C LEU A 146 -25.23 7.45 28.33
N ASP A 147 -24.22 6.57 28.25
CA ASP A 147 -23.67 5.86 29.41
C ASP A 147 -23.00 6.81 30.43
N THR A 148 -22.57 8.01 30.01
CA THR A 148 -21.79 8.94 30.85
C THR A 148 -22.46 10.28 31.17
N MET A 149 -23.55 10.67 30.49
CA MET A 149 -24.16 12.00 30.69
C MET A 149 -24.65 12.27 32.12
N ASP A 150 -25.16 11.25 32.83
CA ASP A 150 -25.64 11.39 34.21
C ASP A 150 -24.47 11.69 35.18
N ARG A 151 -23.26 11.21 34.88
CA ARG A 151 -22.05 11.50 35.67
C ARG A 151 -21.58 12.94 35.53
N HIS A 152 -22.08 13.65 34.54
CA HIS A 152 -21.58 14.98 34.15
C HIS A 152 -22.65 16.07 34.24
N SER A 153 -23.85 15.74 34.74
CA SER A 153 -25.00 16.67 34.84
C SER A 153 -25.28 17.40 33.52
N MET A 154 -25.05 16.73 32.39
CA MET A 154 -25.25 17.27 31.04
C MET A 154 -26.47 16.64 30.39
N THR A 155 -27.21 17.42 29.63
CA THR A 155 -28.34 16.94 28.83
C THR A 155 -27.93 16.77 27.36
N LEU A 156 -28.49 15.75 26.70
CA LEU A 156 -28.33 15.50 25.27
C LEU A 156 -29.58 15.97 24.51
N ALA A 157 -29.49 17.10 23.82
CA ALA A 157 -30.55 17.60 22.94
C ALA A 157 -30.10 17.65 21.47
N THR A 158 -28.83 17.97 21.22
CA THR A 158 -28.28 18.21 19.89
C THR A 158 -26.97 17.47 19.66
N SER A 159 -26.53 17.37 18.40
CA SER A 159 -25.19 16.84 18.08
C SER A 159 -24.04 17.67 18.68
N GLN A 160 -24.28 18.95 18.97
CA GLN A 160 -23.29 19.81 19.64
C GLN A 160 -23.07 19.39 21.09
N ASP A 161 -24.12 18.94 21.77
CA ASP A 161 -24.02 18.43 23.14
C ASP A 161 -23.16 17.17 23.19
N VAL A 162 -23.21 16.31 22.17
CA VAL A 162 -22.31 15.15 22.05
C VAL A 162 -20.85 15.58 21.98
N ILE A 163 -20.54 16.64 21.21
CA ILE A 163 -19.18 17.18 21.09
C ILE A 163 -18.74 17.77 22.43
N ARG A 164 -19.61 18.51 23.11
CA ARG A 164 -19.34 19.09 24.43
C ARG A 164 -19.08 18.02 25.50
N ILE A 165 -19.92 16.99 25.55
CA ILE A 165 -19.79 15.87 26.51
C ILE A 165 -18.49 15.13 26.24
N MET A 166 -18.22 14.71 25.00
CA MET A 166 -16.98 14.02 24.62
C MET A 166 -15.72 14.91 24.75
N GLY A 167 -15.89 16.23 24.74
CA GLY A 167 -14.82 17.21 24.96
C GLY A 167 -14.50 17.48 26.43
N HIS A 168 -15.32 16.99 27.36
CA HIS A 168 -15.12 17.19 28.79
C HIS A 168 -13.83 16.49 29.27
N PRO A 169 -13.03 17.09 30.17
CA PRO A 169 -11.75 16.53 30.61
C PRO A 169 -11.82 15.10 31.16
N THR A 170 -12.96 14.72 31.75
CA THR A 170 -13.19 13.38 32.30
C THR A 170 -13.44 12.32 31.23
N MET A 171 -13.84 12.71 30.02
CA MET A 171 -14.08 11.81 28.89
C MET A 171 -12.80 11.54 28.08
N ARG A 172 -11.63 11.97 28.58
CA ARG A 172 -10.35 11.89 27.84
C ARG A 172 -9.95 10.46 27.53
N GLU A 173 -10.19 9.52 28.44
CA GLU A 173 -9.85 8.11 28.26
C GLU A 173 -10.81 7.43 27.27
N GLU A 174 -12.12 7.61 27.45
CA GLU A 174 -13.16 7.08 26.57
C GLU A 174 -13.06 7.66 25.16
N ARG A 175 -12.76 8.96 25.04
CA ARG A 175 -12.48 9.62 23.76
C ARG A 175 -11.21 9.08 23.13
N GLY A 176 -10.16 8.79 23.90
CA GLY A 176 -8.95 8.13 23.40
C GLY A 176 -9.24 6.75 22.82
N ASN A 177 -10.03 5.94 23.53
CA ASN A 177 -10.47 4.62 23.10
C ASN A 177 -11.39 4.67 21.86
N LEU A 178 -12.11 5.77 21.67
CA LEU A 178 -13.03 6.00 20.56
C LEU A 178 -12.49 6.97 19.50
N ASP A 179 -11.21 7.36 19.51
CA ASP A 179 -10.70 8.51 18.74
C ASP A 179 -11.12 8.48 17.26
N LYS A 180 -10.97 7.32 16.62
CA LYS A 180 -11.38 7.12 15.22
C LYS A 180 -12.90 7.28 15.01
N LYS A 181 -13.72 6.78 15.93
CA LYS A 181 -15.19 6.83 15.84
C LYS A 181 -15.71 8.24 16.15
N TYR A 182 -15.13 8.89 17.16
CA TYR A 182 -15.41 10.27 17.50
C TYR A 182 -15.01 11.22 16.36
N LYS A 183 -13.88 10.97 15.69
CA LYS A 183 -13.50 11.69 14.48
C LYS A 183 -14.53 11.53 13.36
N THR A 184 -15.04 10.32 13.12
CA THR A 184 -16.13 10.11 12.15
C THR A 184 -17.38 10.92 12.54
N PHE A 185 -17.77 10.91 13.81
CA PHE A 185 -18.89 11.71 14.33
C PHE A 185 -18.68 13.22 14.10
N TYR A 186 -17.51 13.74 14.48
CA TYR A 186 -17.17 15.15 14.34
C TYR A 186 -17.14 15.59 12.88
N GLU A 187 -16.57 14.78 11.98
CA GLU A 187 -16.53 15.08 10.55
C GLU A 187 -17.92 15.06 9.89
N LEU A 188 -18.86 14.25 10.39
CA LEU A 188 -20.26 14.28 9.95
C LEU A 188 -20.98 15.53 10.47
N HIS A 189 -20.74 15.92 11.73
CA HIS A 189 -21.29 17.14 12.31
C HIS A 189 -20.84 18.40 11.55
N GLU A 190 -19.56 18.50 11.22
CA GLU A 190 -18.97 19.61 10.45
C GLU A 190 -19.28 19.54 8.93
N ALA A 191 -20.13 18.58 8.50
CA ALA A 191 -20.43 18.31 7.09
C ALA A 191 -19.19 18.07 6.20
N GLN A 192 -18.04 17.71 6.79
CA GLN A 192 -16.82 17.30 6.07
C GLN A 192 -16.96 15.88 5.50
N ARG A 193 -17.85 15.08 6.08
CA ARG A 193 -18.31 13.78 5.59
C ARG A 193 -19.79 13.83 5.23
N ARG A 194 -20.18 12.95 4.31
CA ARG A 194 -21.57 12.57 4.08
C ARG A 194 -21.75 11.06 4.29
N PRO A 195 -22.93 10.61 4.76
CA PRO A 195 -23.24 9.21 4.97
C PRO A 195 -22.99 8.36 3.72
N GLY A 196 -22.19 7.30 3.84
CA GLY A 196 -21.86 6.37 2.76
C GLY A 196 -20.99 6.95 1.64
N VAL A 197 -20.73 8.26 1.59
CA VAL A 197 -19.92 8.86 0.54
C VAL A 197 -18.44 8.73 0.87
N ARG A 198 -17.69 8.13 -0.05
CA ARG A 198 -16.24 8.02 0.08
C ARG A 198 -15.61 9.40 -0.02
N ILE A 199 -14.88 9.81 1.02
CA ILE A 199 -13.94 10.92 0.85
C ILE A 199 -12.82 10.42 -0.07
N GLY A 200 -12.77 10.95 -1.28
CA GLY A 200 -11.60 10.84 -2.13
C GLY A 200 -11.88 11.05 -3.60
N HIS A 201 -11.47 12.20 -4.13
CA HIS A 201 -10.70 12.23 -5.38
C HIS A 201 -9.98 13.56 -5.70
N ASN A 202 -9.98 14.56 -4.80
CA ASN A 202 -9.40 15.87 -5.10
C ASN A 202 -8.21 16.35 -4.24
N LEU A 203 -7.54 15.54 -3.41
CA LEU A 203 -6.36 16.03 -2.68
C LEU A 203 -5.27 14.96 -2.50
N SER A 204 -4.37 14.88 -3.49
CA SER A 204 -2.95 14.90 -3.16
C SER A 204 -2.61 16.31 -2.65
N GLY A 205 -2.25 16.42 -1.37
CA GLY A 205 -1.55 17.58 -0.81
C GLY A 205 -2.40 18.80 -0.47
N TYR A 206 -2.36 19.19 0.81
CA TYR A 206 -2.67 20.52 1.35
C TYR A 206 -4.08 21.12 1.09
N LYS A 207 -4.70 21.62 2.16
CA LYS A 207 -5.84 22.56 2.08
C LYS A 207 -5.36 23.81 1.30
N LYS A 208 -5.62 23.86 0.00
CA LYS A 208 -5.72 25.15 -0.71
C LYS A 208 -7.04 25.77 -0.30
N LYS A 209 -6.98 26.91 0.40
CA LYS A 209 -8.09 27.87 0.42
C LYS A 209 -8.42 28.17 -1.03
N ALA A 210 -9.54 27.65 -1.52
CA ALA A 210 -10.07 28.02 -2.81
C ALA A 210 -10.64 29.44 -2.65
N HIS A 211 -9.84 30.44 -2.99
CA HIS A 211 -10.43 31.64 -3.56
C HIS A 211 -11.07 31.22 -4.87
N HIS A 212 -12.39 31.34 -4.96
CA HIS A 212 -13.11 31.34 -6.23
C HIS A 212 -12.51 32.44 -7.11
N SER A 213 -11.65 32.06 -8.06
CA SER A 213 -11.39 32.86 -9.25
C SER A 213 -12.10 32.18 -10.42
N GLU A 214 -13.25 32.74 -10.77
CA GLU A 214 -13.95 32.50 -12.02
C GLU A 214 -13.10 33.01 -13.18
N PHE A 215 -12.13 32.22 -13.64
CA PHE A 215 -11.59 32.38 -14.99
C PHE A 215 -11.46 31.01 -15.62
N ARG A 216 -12.49 30.60 -16.36
CA ARG A 216 -12.40 29.52 -17.36
C ARG A 216 -11.31 29.93 -18.34
N LYS A 217 -10.12 29.32 -18.24
CA LYS A 217 -9.11 29.42 -19.29
C LYS A 217 -9.71 28.87 -20.59
N GLU A 218 -9.99 29.76 -21.53
CA GLU A 218 -10.33 29.37 -22.88
C GLU A 218 -9.20 28.52 -23.47
N LEU A 219 -9.54 27.33 -23.94
CA LEU A 219 -8.63 26.47 -24.69
C LEU A 219 -8.15 27.23 -25.92
N ASN A 220 -6.85 27.16 -26.22
CA ASN A 220 -6.31 27.87 -27.38
C ASN A 220 -6.87 27.29 -28.69
N ARG A 221 -6.77 28.08 -29.78
CA ARG A 221 -7.33 27.73 -31.09
C ARG A 221 -6.84 26.38 -31.63
N TYR A 222 -5.61 25.98 -31.28
CA TYR A 222 -5.04 24.68 -31.65
C TYR A 222 -5.68 23.53 -30.86
N GLN A 223 -5.91 23.70 -29.56
CA GLN A 223 -6.57 22.71 -28.70
C GLN A 223 -8.05 22.51 -29.08
N LYS A 224 -8.76 23.58 -29.49
CA LYS A 224 -10.11 23.49 -30.07
C LYS A 224 -10.08 22.70 -31.38
N ARG A 225 -9.24 23.09 -32.34
CA ARG A 225 -9.10 22.38 -33.64
C ARG A 225 -8.71 20.91 -33.50
N ARG A 226 -7.82 20.58 -32.56
CA ARG A 226 -7.38 19.20 -32.33
C ARG A 226 -8.50 18.37 -31.70
N ARG A 227 -9.30 18.96 -30.81
CA ARG A 227 -10.49 18.30 -30.26
C ARG A 227 -11.53 18.07 -31.34
N GLU A 228 -11.84 19.09 -32.14
CA GLU A 228 -12.73 18.96 -33.30
C GLU A 228 -12.24 17.85 -34.24
N GLN A 229 -10.96 17.83 -34.61
CA GLN A 229 -10.36 16.75 -35.41
C GLN A 229 -10.41 15.35 -34.77
N ILE A 230 -10.34 15.24 -33.44
CA ILE A 230 -10.48 13.95 -32.73
C ILE A 230 -11.95 13.53 -32.65
N THR A 231 -12.87 14.49 -32.62
CA THR A 231 -14.32 14.25 -32.55
C THR A 231 -14.88 13.92 -33.94
N ASP A 232 -14.29 14.50 -34.99
CA ASP A 232 -14.62 14.27 -36.40
C ASP A 232 -13.84 13.10 -37.02
N ALA A 233 -12.85 12.55 -36.32
CA ALA A 233 -12.17 11.34 -36.78
C ALA A 233 -13.19 10.18 -36.75
N PRO A 234 -13.39 9.45 -37.88
CA PRO A 234 -14.28 8.31 -37.87
C PRO A 234 -13.82 7.34 -36.78
N PHE A 235 -14.74 6.94 -35.91
CA PHE A 235 -14.47 5.90 -34.93
C PHE A 235 -13.89 4.70 -35.69
N ALA A 236 -12.64 4.34 -35.41
CA ALA A 236 -12.08 3.09 -35.90
C ALA A 236 -13.08 2.00 -35.53
N HIS A 237 -13.51 1.19 -36.50
CA HIS A 237 -14.48 0.13 -36.26
C HIS A 237 -14.05 -0.67 -35.03
N GLN A 238 -14.77 -0.51 -33.93
CA GLN A 238 -14.63 -1.37 -32.77
C GLN A 238 -15.05 -2.75 -33.24
N GLN A 239 -14.08 -3.62 -33.52
CA GLN A 239 -14.38 -5.04 -33.64
C GLN A 239 -14.82 -5.52 -32.27
N LEU A 240 -16.13 -5.63 -32.10
CA LEU A 240 -16.75 -6.38 -31.02
C LEU A 240 -16.19 -7.80 -31.07
N ILE A 241 -15.33 -8.15 -30.11
CA ILE A 241 -14.96 -9.53 -29.84
C ILE A 241 -16.14 -10.16 -29.07
N THR A 242 -17.26 -10.32 -29.75
CA THR A 242 -18.37 -11.16 -29.33
C THR A 242 -18.77 -12.03 -30.51
N GLU A 243 -18.68 -13.35 -30.28
CA GLU A 243 -19.46 -14.39 -30.95
C GLU A 243 -19.43 -14.39 -32.48
N THR A 244 -18.23 -14.47 -33.06
CA THR A 244 -18.09 -15.04 -34.41
C THR A 244 -17.35 -16.37 -34.30
N THR A 245 -18.02 -17.41 -34.78
CA THR A 245 -17.58 -18.81 -34.84
C THR A 245 -16.15 -18.92 -35.35
N ALA A 246 -15.35 -19.75 -34.68
CA ALA A 246 -13.92 -19.92 -34.88
C ALA A 246 -13.48 -20.49 -36.25
N ALA A 247 -14.41 -20.68 -37.20
CA ALA A 247 -14.14 -21.31 -38.49
C ALA A 247 -13.53 -20.38 -39.55
N GLU A 248 -13.69 -19.05 -39.44
CA GLU A 248 -13.30 -18.12 -40.53
C GLU A 248 -12.00 -17.33 -40.28
N ARG A 249 -11.29 -17.53 -39.16
CA ARG A 249 -10.11 -16.70 -38.80
C ARG A 249 -8.74 -17.27 -39.19
N PHE A 250 -8.67 -18.40 -39.89
CA PHE A 250 -7.39 -19.02 -40.24
C PHE A 250 -6.64 -18.40 -41.45
N SER A 251 -7.05 -17.23 -41.95
CA SER A 251 -6.40 -16.57 -43.10
C SER A 251 -5.70 -15.24 -42.78
N GLY A 252 -5.60 -14.84 -41.51
CA GLY A 252 -5.06 -13.53 -41.09
C GLY A 252 -3.94 -13.56 -40.05
N GLU A 253 -2.93 -14.42 -40.20
CA GLU A 253 -1.86 -14.71 -39.21
C GLU A 253 -0.80 -13.59 -38.97
N GLY A 254 -0.98 -12.34 -39.44
CA GLY A 254 0.12 -11.38 -39.49
C GLY A 254 0.32 -10.46 -38.28
N GLN A 255 -0.75 -9.80 -37.80
CA GLN A 255 -0.62 -8.61 -36.94
C GLN A 255 -1.13 -8.81 -35.50
N ILE A 256 -2.23 -9.53 -35.31
CA ILE A 256 -2.80 -9.79 -33.97
C ILE A 256 -1.89 -10.74 -33.20
N ASP A 257 -1.31 -11.74 -33.87
CA ASP A 257 -0.36 -12.66 -33.26
C ASP A 257 0.94 -11.95 -32.86
N LYS A 258 1.46 -11.00 -33.65
CA LYS A 258 2.61 -10.17 -33.27
C LYS A 258 2.32 -9.30 -32.05
N ALA A 259 1.15 -8.65 -32.00
CA ALA A 259 0.76 -7.77 -30.89
C ALA A 259 0.58 -8.52 -29.55
N LEU A 260 0.30 -9.82 -29.60
CA LEU A 260 0.22 -10.69 -28.43
C LEU A 260 1.55 -11.38 -28.11
N THR A 261 2.31 -11.80 -29.12
CA THR A 261 3.60 -12.50 -28.93
C THR A 261 4.72 -11.58 -28.46
N GLU A 262 4.79 -10.33 -28.93
CA GLU A 262 5.79 -9.33 -28.48
C GLU A 262 5.74 -9.07 -26.96
N PRO A 263 4.58 -8.86 -26.32
CA PRO A 263 4.48 -8.73 -24.88
C PRO A 263 4.51 -10.08 -24.12
N GLY A 264 4.72 -11.21 -24.82
CA GLY A 264 4.93 -12.53 -24.22
C GLY A 264 3.66 -13.34 -23.96
N TYR A 265 2.60 -13.18 -24.76
CA TYR A 265 1.39 -14.01 -24.69
C TYR A 265 1.36 -15.03 -25.83
N ARG A 266 0.76 -16.20 -25.56
CA ARG A 266 0.49 -17.28 -26.51
C ARG A 266 -0.90 -17.84 -26.28
N PHE A 267 -1.50 -18.38 -27.33
CA PHE A 267 -2.71 -19.19 -27.17
C PHE A 267 -2.33 -20.58 -26.65
N ALA A 268 -2.80 -20.94 -25.46
CA ALA A 268 -2.79 -22.31 -24.99
C ALA A 268 -3.89 -23.08 -25.72
N ARG A 269 -3.54 -24.16 -26.42
CA ARG A 269 -4.49 -25.25 -26.60
C ARG A 269 -4.55 -25.97 -25.26
N HIS A 270 -5.74 -26.05 -24.66
CA HIS A 270 -5.95 -26.96 -23.55
C HIS A 270 -5.62 -28.37 -24.07
N THR A 271 -4.60 -29.02 -23.52
CA THR A 271 -4.54 -30.48 -23.57
C THR A 271 -5.75 -30.93 -22.76
N PRO A 272 -6.76 -31.58 -23.37
CA PRO A 272 -7.89 -32.07 -22.59
C PRO A 272 -7.33 -32.99 -21.51
N SER A 273 -7.65 -32.72 -20.25
CA SER A 273 -7.55 -33.75 -19.22
C SER A 273 -8.45 -34.89 -19.68
N ASN A 274 -7.98 -36.13 -19.57
CA ASN A 274 -8.71 -37.37 -19.89
C ASN A 274 -9.98 -37.51 -19.03
N THR A 275 -10.97 -36.67 -19.27
CA THR A 275 -12.34 -36.80 -18.85
C THR A 275 -13.12 -36.73 -20.14
N GLU A 276 -13.39 -37.92 -20.70
CA GLU A 276 -14.43 -38.14 -21.69
C GLU A 276 -15.70 -37.42 -21.23
N PHE A 277 -16.47 -36.86 -22.17
CA PHE A 277 -17.61 -35.96 -21.97
C PHE A 277 -17.27 -34.46 -21.84
N ASP A 278 -16.95 -33.80 -22.96
CA ASP A 278 -17.76 -32.69 -23.47
C ASP A 278 -17.27 -32.21 -24.86
N ASP A 279 -18.13 -32.22 -25.87
CA ASP A 279 -17.91 -31.64 -27.21
C ASP A 279 -18.02 -30.11 -27.19
N THR A 280 -17.45 -29.45 -26.17
CA THR A 280 -17.28 -27.99 -26.22
C THR A 280 -15.98 -27.66 -26.95
N PRO A 281 -16.01 -26.87 -28.05
CA PRO A 281 -14.78 -26.43 -28.70
C PRO A 281 -13.92 -25.71 -27.67
N SER A 282 -12.75 -26.28 -27.37
CA SER A 282 -11.86 -25.77 -26.33
C SER A 282 -11.54 -24.31 -26.63
N ILE A 283 -12.11 -23.39 -25.84
CA ILE A 283 -11.85 -21.96 -26.02
C ILE A 283 -10.35 -21.74 -25.83
N PRO A 284 -9.62 -21.23 -26.84
CA PRO A 284 -8.19 -21.02 -26.71
C PRO A 284 -7.95 -20.02 -25.58
N VAL A 285 -7.24 -20.47 -24.54
CA VAL A 285 -6.94 -19.63 -23.37
C VAL A 285 -5.66 -18.87 -23.66
N ILE A 286 -5.75 -17.54 -23.66
CA ILE A 286 -4.56 -16.69 -23.71
C ILE A 286 -3.77 -16.92 -22.41
N GLN A 287 -2.56 -17.44 -22.54
CA GLN A 287 -1.61 -17.62 -21.45
C GLN A 287 -0.30 -16.92 -21.79
N ARG A 288 0.51 -16.59 -20.79
CA ARG A 288 1.86 -16.07 -21.03
C ARG A 288 2.79 -17.19 -21.54
N THR A 289 3.81 -16.81 -22.30
CA THR A 289 4.92 -17.71 -22.69
C THR A 289 5.78 -18.05 -21.48
N THR A 290 5.89 -17.13 -20.52
CA THR A 290 6.60 -17.30 -19.26
C THR A 290 5.66 -17.32 -18.04
N PRO A 291 5.91 -18.16 -17.02
CA PRO A 291 5.10 -18.19 -15.80
C PRO A 291 5.09 -16.84 -15.07
N SER A 292 3.90 -16.35 -14.67
CA SER A 292 3.70 -15.04 -14.01
C SER A 292 2.94 -15.15 -12.68
N GLN A 293 3.18 -14.18 -11.78
CA GLN A 293 2.48 -13.99 -10.49
C GLN A 293 1.03 -13.50 -10.63
N LEU A 294 0.55 -13.30 -11.86
CA LEU A 294 -0.78 -12.80 -12.18
C LEU A 294 -1.76 -13.94 -12.43
N THR A 295 -3.04 -13.71 -12.18
CA THR A 295 -4.07 -14.73 -12.40
C THR A 295 -4.42 -14.83 -13.90
N PRO A 296 -4.96 -15.96 -14.38
CA PRO A 296 -5.44 -16.07 -15.78
C PRO A 296 -6.48 -15.02 -16.18
N ALA A 297 -7.23 -14.46 -15.20
CA ALA A 297 -8.15 -13.36 -15.44
C ALA A 297 -7.43 -12.01 -15.63
N ASP A 298 -6.30 -11.81 -14.94
CA ASP A 298 -5.43 -10.65 -15.12
C ASP A 298 -4.74 -10.69 -16.48
N ASP A 299 -4.30 -11.88 -16.93
CA ASP A 299 -3.71 -12.11 -18.25
C ASP A 299 -4.67 -11.78 -19.39
N ARG A 300 -5.93 -12.23 -19.30
CA ARG A 300 -6.96 -11.88 -20.28
C ARG A 300 -7.21 -10.37 -20.36
N ARG A 301 -7.20 -9.66 -19.24
CA ARG A 301 -7.36 -8.19 -19.23
C ARG A 301 -6.13 -7.47 -19.77
N ALA A 302 -4.93 -7.95 -19.44
CA ALA A 302 -3.68 -7.38 -19.93
C ALA A 302 -3.53 -7.59 -21.45
N ALA A 303 -3.86 -8.79 -21.96
CA ALA A 303 -3.87 -9.08 -23.38
C ALA A 303 -4.87 -8.22 -24.15
N ARG A 304 -6.11 -8.07 -23.65
CA ARG A 304 -7.10 -7.15 -24.25
C ARG A 304 -6.58 -5.71 -24.33
N LYS A 305 -6.06 -5.19 -23.22
CA LYS A 305 -5.50 -3.84 -23.17
C LYS A 305 -4.24 -3.70 -24.03
N ALA A 306 -3.42 -4.74 -24.14
CA ALA A 306 -2.23 -4.75 -24.99
C ALA A 306 -2.61 -4.69 -26.47
N VAL A 307 -3.65 -5.42 -26.88
CA VAL A 307 -4.22 -5.34 -28.24
C VAL A 307 -4.86 -3.96 -28.48
N GLU A 308 -5.57 -3.41 -27.50
CA GLU A 308 -6.12 -2.03 -27.57
C GLU A 308 -5.02 -0.98 -27.72
N ILE A 309 -3.89 -1.14 -27.00
CA ILE A 309 -2.76 -0.20 -27.04
C ILE A 309 -1.87 -0.44 -28.27
N ALA A 310 -1.75 -1.66 -28.78
CA ALA A 310 -0.92 -2.00 -29.94
C ALA A 310 -1.33 -1.20 -31.19
N ALA A 311 -2.62 -0.92 -31.36
CA ALA A 311 -3.12 -0.02 -32.41
C ALA A 311 -2.58 1.41 -32.29
N THR A 312 -2.11 1.81 -31.11
CA THR A 312 -1.51 3.12 -30.79
C THR A 312 -0.01 3.07 -30.48
N ASN A 313 0.64 1.90 -30.44
CA ASN A 313 2.06 1.74 -30.05
C ASN A 313 3.06 2.35 -31.05
N THR A 314 2.61 2.74 -32.25
CA THR A 314 3.41 3.55 -33.19
C THR A 314 3.47 5.02 -32.79
N LEU A 315 2.66 5.46 -31.82
CA LEU A 315 2.72 6.80 -31.23
C LEU A 315 3.64 6.75 -30.01
N ALA A 316 4.74 7.51 -30.08
CA ALA A 316 5.67 7.72 -28.97
C ALA A 316 4.90 8.00 -27.67
N THR A 317 5.31 7.35 -26.57
CA THR A 317 4.63 7.49 -25.27
C THR A 317 4.44 8.97 -24.91
N LEU A 318 3.38 9.33 -24.19
CA LEU A 318 3.12 10.73 -23.76
C LEU A 318 4.33 11.39 -23.07
N GLU A 319 5.22 10.59 -22.48
CA GLU A 319 6.49 11.06 -21.89
C GLU A 319 7.57 11.40 -22.93
N ASP A 320 7.62 10.69 -24.05
CA ASP A 320 8.56 10.94 -25.16
C ASP A 320 8.19 12.17 -25.99
N VAL A 321 6.90 12.54 -26.04
CA VAL A 321 6.40 13.75 -26.74
C VAL A 321 6.93 15.06 -26.12
N HIS A 322 7.61 15.00 -24.99
CA HIS A 322 8.18 16.16 -24.32
C HIS A 322 9.71 16.16 -24.24
N ARG A 323 10.40 15.16 -24.80
CA ARG A 323 11.87 15.07 -24.79
C ARG A 323 12.49 15.76 -26.00
N LEU A 324 13.71 16.27 -25.85
CA LEU A 324 14.49 16.82 -26.95
C LEU A 324 15.19 15.70 -27.71
N THR A 325 15.33 15.87 -29.01
CA THR A 325 16.15 14.96 -29.82
C THR A 325 17.63 15.09 -29.46
N PRO A 326 18.46 14.06 -29.67
CA PRO A 326 19.91 14.15 -29.43
C PRO A 326 20.58 15.32 -30.15
N TRP A 327 20.12 15.66 -31.36
CA TRP A 327 20.60 16.83 -32.10
C TRP A 327 20.24 18.13 -31.39
N GLN A 328 18.98 18.32 -30.98
CA GLN A 328 18.55 19.51 -30.23
C GLN A 328 19.32 19.66 -28.91
N THR A 329 19.54 18.56 -28.17
CA THR A 329 20.34 18.57 -26.94
C THR A 329 21.77 19.05 -27.19
N ARG A 330 22.42 18.56 -28.26
CA ARG A 330 23.76 19.05 -28.66
C ARG A 330 23.74 20.53 -29.04
N GLN A 331 22.72 20.99 -29.75
CA GLN A 331 22.59 22.41 -30.12
C GLN A 331 22.40 23.30 -28.89
N VAL A 332 21.61 22.85 -27.90
CA VAL A 332 21.45 23.57 -26.62
C VAL A 332 22.80 23.64 -25.89
N LEU A 333 23.53 22.52 -25.77
CA LEU A 333 24.82 22.50 -25.07
C LEU A 333 25.91 23.33 -25.75
N LYS A 334 25.81 23.56 -27.07
CA LYS A 334 26.74 24.41 -27.85
C LYS A 334 26.33 25.88 -27.90
N MET A 335 25.14 26.22 -27.44
CA MET A 335 24.63 27.58 -27.52
C MET A 335 25.43 28.48 -26.58
N ASP A 336 25.82 29.65 -27.07
CA ASP A 336 26.42 30.67 -26.23
C ASP A 336 25.36 31.24 -25.27
N MET A 337 25.57 30.97 -23.98
CA MET A 337 24.67 31.32 -22.88
C MET A 337 25.47 31.95 -21.74
N PRO A 338 24.91 32.93 -21.02
CA PRO A 338 25.53 33.43 -19.81
C PRO A 338 25.72 32.31 -18.77
N PRO A 339 26.69 32.45 -17.84
CA PRO A 339 27.09 31.38 -16.93
C PRO A 339 25.92 30.74 -16.18
N LEU A 340 24.97 31.55 -15.71
CA LEU A 340 23.82 31.11 -14.93
C LEU A 340 22.84 30.26 -15.75
N GLU A 341 22.44 30.70 -16.95
CA GLU A 341 21.58 29.90 -17.85
C GLU A 341 22.26 28.60 -18.31
N ARG A 342 23.58 28.63 -18.46
CA ARG A 342 24.41 27.46 -18.77
C ARG A 342 24.39 26.46 -17.62
N ALA A 343 24.62 26.91 -16.38
CA ALA A 343 24.54 26.09 -15.18
C ALA A 343 23.16 25.45 -15.01
N ILE A 344 22.07 26.22 -15.16
CA ILE A 344 20.69 25.71 -15.15
C ILE A 344 20.49 24.60 -16.17
N THR A 345 20.95 24.81 -17.40
CA THR A 345 20.80 23.84 -18.49
C THR A 345 21.44 22.49 -18.12
N ARG A 346 22.67 22.52 -17.61
CA ARG A 346 23.39 21.31 -17.19
C ARG A 346 22.77 20.65 -15.97
N LEU A 347 22.37 21.43 -14.95
CA LEU A 347 21.70 20.90 -13.77
C LEU A 347 20.37 20.22 -14.15
N LEU A 348 19.57 20.80 -15.04
CA LEU A 348 18.32 20.17 -15.52
C LEU A 348 18.56 18.89 -16.30
N LEU A 349 19.59 18.85 -17.14
CA LEU A 349 19.94 17.66 -17.92
C LEU A 349 20.53 16.53 -17.08
N VAL A 350 21.28 16.86 -16.02
CA VAL A 350 21.99 15.87 -15.19
C VAL A 350 21.17 15.38 -14.00
N THR A 351 20.36 16.24 -13.38
CA THR A 351 19.52 15.82 -12.26
C THR A 351 18.13 15.41 -12.69
N GLY A 352 17.58 16.01 -13.74
CA GLY A 352 16.17 15.88 -14.06
C GLY A 352 15.23 16.47 -13.01
N MET A 353 15.75 17.24 -12.05
CA MET A 353 14.96 17.87 -10.99
C MET A 353 13.87 18.77 -11.61
N PRO A 354 12.63 18.75 -11.07
CA PRO A 354 11.56 19.62 -11.55
C PRO A 354 12.00 21.09 -11.63
N VAL A 355 11.72 21.72 -12.77
CA VAL A 355 12.16 23.10 -13.08
C VAL A 355 11.77 24.09 -11.95
N ASN A 356 10.54 23.98 -11.45
CA ASN A 356 10.04 24.85 -10.39
C ASN A 356 10.74 24.62 -9.05
N ARG A 357 11.27 23.42 -8.83
CA ARG A 357 12.01 23.06 -7.62
C ARG A 357 13.45 23.56 -7.71
N LEU A 358 14.11 23.33 -8.84
CA LEU A 358 15.45 23.87 -9.10
C LEU A 358 15.46 25.40 -9.01
N ALA A 359 14.45 26.08 -9.57
CA ALA A 359 14.34 27.54 -9.54
C ALA A 359 14.25 28.15 -8.13
N LYS A 360 13.93 27.33 -7.12
CA LYS A 360 13.80 27.75 -5.71
C LYS A 360 15.08 27.52 -4.90
N ILE A 361 16.21 27.15 -5.51
CA ILE A 361 17.48 27.03 -4.79
C ILE A 361 17.71 28.30 -3.95
N GLN A 362 18.01 28.10 -2.67
CA GLN A 362 18.32 29.16 -1.71
C GLN A 362 19.78 29.08 -1.26
N ARG A 363 20.44 30.23 -1.18
CA ARG A 363 21.76 30.38 -0.58
C ARG A 363 21.64 30.28 0.95
N THR A 364 22.43 29.41 1.57
CA THR A 364 22.57 29.31 3.03
C THR A 364 24.00 29.63 3.47
N SER A 365 24.15 30.16 4.67
CA SER A 365 25.43 30.41 5.36
C SER A 365 25.71 29.41 6.48
N HIS A 366 24.80 28.46 6.72
CA HIS A 366 24.93 27.45 7.75
C HIS A 366 24.59 26.06 7.22
N ASP A 367 25.37 25.09 7.71
CA ASP A 367 25.19 23.65 7.52
C ASP A 367 24.06 23.05 8.38
N GLY A 368 23.25 23.89 9.03
CA GLY A 368 22.18 23.49 9.94
C GLY A 368 21.06 22.67 9.26
N GLU A 369 20.40 21.81 10.05
CA GLU A 369 19.34 20.92 9.57
C GLU A 369 18.20 21.72 8.91
N PRO A 370 17.96 21.52 7.60
CA PRO A 370 16.95 22.29 6.90
C PRO A 370 15.55 21.84 7.33
N THR A 371 14.69 22.80 7.65
CA THR A 371 13.29 22.55 8.03
C THR A 371 12.34 22.49 6.83
N ASP A 372 12.79 22.83 5.61
CA ASP A 372 11.93 23.03 4.44
C ASP A 372 12.21 22.07 3.24
N GLU A 373 11.21 21.87 2.37
CA GLU A 373 11.32 21.12 1.10
C GLU A 373 12.20 21.81 0.03
N ILE A 374 12.79 22.96 0.36
CA ILE A 374 13.50 23.85 -0.57
C ILE A 374 14.96 23.39 -0.74
N PRO A 375 15.49 23.27 -1.98
CA PRO A 375 16.91 22.98 -2.19
C PRO A 375 17.81 24.09 -1.64
N LEU A 376 18.84 23.71 -0.88
CA LEU A 376 19.80 24.63 -0.28
C LEU A 376 21.17 24.51 -0.93
N TRP A 377 21.82 25.64 -1.17
CA TRP A 377 23.17 25.73 -1.69
C TRP A 377 24.06 26.54 -0.75
N GLU A 378 25.18 25.95 -0.35
CA GLU A 378 26.22 26.58 0.46
C GLU A 378 27.41 26.94 -0.44
N PRO A 379 27.69 28.24 -0.65
CA PRO A 379 28.70 28.66 -1.61
C PRO A 379 30.15 28.35 -1.20
N GLU A 380 30.44 28.40 0.11
CA GLU A 380 31.79 28.23 0.65
C GLU A 380 32.29 26.79 0.48
N SER A 381 31.44 25.81 0.79
CA SER A 381 31.72 24.39 0.59
C SER A 381 31.40 23.90 -0.83
N ALA A 382 30.76 24.75 -1.65
CA ALA A 382 30.16 24.39 -2.94
C ALA A 382 29.17 23.21 -2.83
N THR A 383 28.47 23.10 -1.71
CA THR A 383 27.56 21.97 -1.42
C THR A 383 26.12 22.32 -1.79
N TRP A 384 25.44 21.40 -2.44
CA TRP A 384 24.03 21.48 -2.80
C TRP A 384 23.25 20.34 -2.15
N ARG A 385 22.25 20.69 -1.32
CA ARG A 385 21.43 19.75 -0.55
C ARG A 385 19.97 19.86 -0.92
N TYR A 386 19.27 18.74 -1.06
CA TYR A 386 17.83 18.71 -1.27
C TYR A 386 17.20 17.40 -0.79
N ARG A 387 15.96 17.47 -0.31
CA ARG A 387 15.25 16.33 0.30
C ARG A 387 14.53 15.43 -0.70
N LEU A 388 14.53 14.11 -0.52
CA LEU A 388 13.65 13.21 -1.26
C LEU A 388 12.17 13.50 -0.95
N GLN A 389 11.35 13.74 -1.98
CA GLN A 389 9.94 14.13 -1.82
C GLN A 389 9.00 12.94 -1.60
N ASP A 390 9.39 11.75 -2.05
CA ASP A 390 8.66 10.51 -1.90
C ASP A 390 9.64 9.33 -1.77
N GLY A 391 9.11 8.13 -1.50
CA GLY A 391 9.90 6.92 -1.29
C GLY A 391 10.20 6.63 0.18
N PRO A 392 11.44 6.79 0.66
CA PRO A 392 11.83 6.49 2.04
C PRO A 392 11.05 7.36 3.06
N SER A 393 10.75 6.75 4.20
CA SER A 393 10.10 7.42 5.34
C SER A 393 11.14 7.90 6.38
N PRO A 394 10.79 8.85 7.25
CA PRO A 394 11.62 9.19 8.41
C PRO A 394 11.94 7.94 9.24
N ALA A 395 13.09 7.96 9.91
CA ALA A 395 13.48 6.88 10.82
C ALA A 395 12.59 6.86 12.07
N GLN A 396 12.63 5.76 12.82
CA GLN A 396 11.77 5.57 14.00
C GLN A 396 12.07 6.57 15.13
N ASP A 397 13.32 6.99 15.23
CA ASP A 397 13.83 8.03 16.14
C ASP A 397 13.56 9.46 15.65
N GLY A 398 12.93 9.62 14.49
CA GLY A 398 12.67 10.92 13.86
C GLY A 398 13.85 11.46 13.05
N ASN A 399 14.98 10.76 12.96
CA ASN A 399 16.11 11.17 12.13
C ASN A 399 15.67 11.25 10.66
N THR A 400 16.08 12.31 9.96
CA THR A 400 15.76 12.56 8.55
C THR A 400 16.98 12.76 7.66
N SER A 401 18.20 12.65 8.20
CA SER A 401 19.47 12.81 7.45
C SER A 401 19.52 11.97 6.17
N HIS A 402 19.05 10.71 6.24
CA HIS A 402 18.98 9.79 5.10
C HIS A 402 17.98 10.18 4.00
N LEU A 403 17.15 11.20 4.22
CA LEU A 403 16.25 11.75 3.22
C LEU A 403 16.90 12.87 2.40
N TRP A 404 18.11 13.31 2.75
CA TRP A 404 18.80 14.39 2.07
C TRP A 404 19.80 13.87 1.04
N VAL A 405 19.71 14.38 -0.18
CA VAL A 405 20.72 14.21 -1.21
C VAL A 405 21.68 15.39 -1.10
N THR A 406 22.96 15.08 -0.88
CA THR A 406 24.04 16.07 -0.77
C THR A 406 25.01 15.86 -1.93
N LEU A 407 25.21 16.90 -2.73
CA LEU A 407 26.11 16.90 -3.89
C LEU A 407 27.09 18.05 -3.80
N ARG A 408 28.35 17.80 -4.17
CA ARG A 408 29.33 18.86 -4.41
C ARG A 408 29.17 19.38 -5.82
N LEU A 409 29.08 20.70 -5.97
CA LEU A 409 29.04 21.38 -7.26
C LEU A 409 30.45 21.65 -7.77
N PRO A 410 30.74 21.44 -9.07
CA PRO A 410 31.99 21.90 -9.67
C PRO A 410 32.11 23.43 -9.62
N ALA A 411 33.36 23.92 -9.60
CA ALA A 411 33.67 25.35 -9.55
C ALA A 411 32.88 26.17 -10.59
N GLU A 412 32.80 25.71 -11.84
CA GLU A 412 32.06 26.39 -12.91
C GLU A 412 30.58 26.62 -12.56
N ILE A 413 29.92 25.65 -11.91
CA ILE A 413 28.52 25.81 -11.48
C ILE A 413 28.44 26.69 -10.24
N ASN A 414 29.35 26.52 -9.27
CA ASN A 414 29.38 27.31 -8.04
C ASN A 414 29.59 28.80 -8.33
N GLU A 415 30.55 29.14 -9.19
CA GLU A 415 30.83 30.50 -9.65
C GLU A 415 29.66 31.10 -10.43
N ALA A 416 28.99 30.30 -11.26
CA ALA A 416 27.79 30.75 -11.97
C ALA A 416 26.67 31.12 -10.99
N LEU A 417 26.45 30.34 -9.94
CA LEU A 417 25.47 30.68 -8.89
C LEU A 417 25.89 31.91 -8.09
N LEU A 418 27.18 32.06 -7.76
CA LEU A 418 27.75 33.23 -7.08
C LEU A 418 27.61 34.52 -7.90
N SER A 419 27.58 34.44 -9.23
CA SER A 419 27.37 35.61 -10.10
C SER A 419 26.00 36.26 -9.93
N ALA A 420 25.04 35.56 -9.31
CA ALA A 420 23.73 36.12 -8.96
C ALA A 420 23.78 36.68 -7.53
N ASN A 421 23.70 38.00 -7.40
CA ASN A 421 23.60 38.71 -6.10
C ASN A 421 22.20 38.57 -5.48
N SER A 422 21.75 37.35 -5.20
CA SER A 422 20.45 37.06 -4.60
C SER A 422 20.50 35.82 -3.72
N GLU A 423 19.68 35.81 -2.65
CA GLU A 423 19.43 34.61 -1.84
C GLU A 423 18.80 33.48 -2.66
N THR A 424 18.09 33.80 -3.75
CA THR A 424 17.51 32.81 -4.67
C THR A 424 18.13 32.97 -6.07
N PRO A 425 19.36 32.46 -6.29
CA PRO A 425 20.16 32.81 -7.48
C PRO A 425 19.50 32.45 -8.82
N LEU A 426 18.56 31.50 -8.84
CA LEU A 426 17.90 31.04 -10.06
C LEU A 426 16.54 31.71 -10.34
N ILE A 427 16.09 32.62 -9.49
CA ILE A 427 14.79 33.28 -9.66
C ILE A 427 14.78 34.13 -10.95
N GLY A 428 13.74 33.96 -11.77
CA GLY A 428 13.63 34.62 -13.08
C GLY A 428 14.57 34.10 -14.19
N SER A 429 15.67 33.41 -13.85
CA SER A 429 16.65 32.87 -14.79
C SER A 429 16.06 31.81 -15.72
N ILE A 430 15.10 31.01 -15.24
CA ILE A 430 14.34 30.05 -16.07
C ILE A 430 13.56 30.74 -17.21
N GLN A 431 12.98 31.90 -16.94
CA GLN A 431 12.23 32.63 -17.97
C GLN A 431 13.17 33.18 -19.04
N ARG A 432 14.34 33.70 -18.64
CA ARG A 432 15.38 34.16 -19.57
C ARG A 432 15.91 33.02 -20.43
N LEU A 433 16.21 31.86 -19.83
CA LEU A 433 16.59 30.64 -20.55
C LEU A 433 15.52 30.26 -21.59
N ASN A 434 14.25 30.20 -21.19
CA ASN A 434 13.17 29.86 -22.13
C ASN A 434 13.01 30.87 -23.27
N ARG A 435 13.20 32.18 -23.04
CA ARG A 435 13.18 33.19 -24.12
C ARG A 435 14.30 32.94 -25.12
N ARG A 436 15.52 32.68 -24.63
CA ARG A 436 16.70 32.37 -25.47
C ARG A 436 16.50 31.08 -26.28
N LEU A 437 16.03 30.01 -25.65
CA LEU A 437 15.74 28.74 -26.32
C LEU A 437 14.65 28.92 -27.40
N ARG A 438 13.56 29.64 -27.09
CA ARG A 438 12.52 29.93 -28.09
C ARG A 438 13.04 30.71 -29.27
N HIS A 439 13.91 31.69 -29.03
CA HIS A 439 14.52 32.47 -30.12
C HIS A 439 15.42 31.60 -31.00
N LYS A 440 16.29 30.78 -30.40
CA LYS A 440 17.22 29.92 -31.14
C LYS A 440 16.53 28.82 -31.95
N PHE A 441 15.45 28.25 -31.42
CA PHE A 441 14.74 27.12 -32.03
C PHE A 441 13.41 27.53 -32.69
N ARG A 442 13.21 28.83 -32.98
CA ARG A 442 11.97 29.36 -33.56
C ARG A 442 11.64 28.70 -34.90
N ASP A 443 12.65 28.63 -35.77
CA ASP A 443 12.51 28.16 -37.16
C ASP A 443 13.04 26.73 -37.34
N THR A 444 13.23 26.01 -36.23
CA THR A 444 13.70 24.63 -36.25
C THR A 444 12.51 23.68 -36.29
N ALA A 445 12.52 22.72 -37.21
CA ALA A 445 11.49 21.68 -37.27
C ALA A 445 11.42 20.87 -35.97
N GLY A 446 10.20 20.57 -35.51
CA GLY A 446 9.93 19.78 -34.31
C GLY A 446 9.61 20.61 -33.06
N LEU A 447 9.87 20.03 -31.89
CA LEU A 447 9.48 20.59 -30.60
C LEU A 447 10.48 21.66 -30.14
N THR A 448 10.04 22.91 -29.98
CA THR A 448 10.88 24.01 -29.44
C THR A 448 11.53 23.68 -28.08
N ALA A 449 12.84 23.88 -27.94
CA ALA A 449 13.51 23.62 -26.66
C ALA A 449 12.98 24.52 -25.53
N THR A 450 12.81 23.95 -24.33
CA THR A 450 12.43 24.67 -23.10
C THR A 450 13.07 24.00 -21.88
N ALA A 451 13.14 24.70 -20.75
CA ALA A 451 13.63 24.16 -19.48
C ALA A 451 12.91 22.86 -19.06
N HIS A 452 11.59 22.78 -19.27
CA HIS A 452 10.82 21.57 -18.95
C HIS A 452 11.19 20.40 -19.87
N ARG A 453 11.47 20.68 -21.15
CA ARG A 453 11.91 19.64 -22.09
C ARG A 453 13.35 19.20 -21.82
N LEU A 454 14.22 20.11 -21.37
CA LEU A 454 15.56 19.76 -20.86
C LEU A 454 15.46 18.82 -19.65
N CYS A 455 14.63 19.18 -18.67
CA CYS A 455 14.32 18.33 -17.51
C CYS A 455 13.81 16.95 -17.94
N ALA A 456 12.85 16.86 -18.86
CA ALA A 456 12.33 15.59 -19.36
C ALA A 456 13.37 14.76 -20.15
N THR A 457 14.35 15.41 -20.77
CA THR A 457 15.42 14.77 -21.55
C THR A 457 16.49 14.15 -20.65
N SER A 458 16.59 14.58 -19.39
CA SER A 458 17.59 14.08 -18.43
C SER A 458 17.64 12.55 -18.35
N TRP A 459 16.48 11.90 -18.37
CA TRP A 459 16.37 10.44 -18.31
C TRP A 459 17.18 9.74 -19.41
N LEU A 460 17.12 10.24 -20.64
CA LEU A 460 17.84 9.67 -21.79
C LEU A 460 19.36 9.84 -21.66
N ILE A 461 19.81 10.86 -20.93
CA ILE A 461 21.23 11.14 -20.71
C ILE A 461 21.76 10.32 -19.53
N MET A 462 20.99 10.27 -18.43
CA MET A 462 21.45 9.76 -17.15
C MET A 462 21.21 8.26 -16.98
N ARG A 463 20.10 7.71 -17.51
CA ARG A 463 19.80 6.28 -17.36
C ARG A 463 20.88 5.35 -17.91
N PRO A 464 21.54 5.62 -19.05
CA PRO A 464 22.67 4.82 -19.54
C PRO A 464 23.94 4.93 -18.67
N LEU A 465 24.06 5.97 -17.85
CA LEU A 465 25.21 6.19 -16.96
C LEU A 465 25.00 5.58 -15.58
N ALA A 466 23.76 5.23 -15.24
CA ALA A 466 23.37 4.69 -13.96
C ALA A 466 23.17 3.17 -14.03
N THR A 467 23.46 2.49 -12.92
CA THR A 467 23.22 1.05 -12.77
C THR A 467 21.74 0.70 -12.91
N ASP A 468 20.87 1.51 -12.30
CA ASP A 468 19.42 1.31 -12.31
C ASP A 468 18.64 2.64 -12.39
N SER A 469 17.33 2.52 -12.51
CA SER A 469 16.38 3.64 -12.52
C SER A 469 16.29 4.34 -11.16
N HIS A 470 16.47 3.59 -10.07
CA HIS A 470 16.39 4.09 -8.70
C HIS A 470 17.43 5.18 -8.44
N ILE A 471 18.70 4.97 -8.77
CA ILE A 471 19.77 5.97 -8.53
C ILE A 471 19.50 7.27 -9.30
N VAL A 472 18.98 7.18 -10.54
CA VAL A 472 18.61 8.36 -11.34
C VAL A 472 17.49 9.14 -10.65
N ASN A 473 16.47 8.45 -10.13
CA ASN A 473 15.35 9.09 -9.45
C ASN A 473 15.73 9.59 -8.04
N THR A 474 16.67 8.93 -7.34
CA THR A 474 17.29 9.48 -6.13
C THR A 474 17.99 10.80 -6.46
N LEU A 475 18.78 10.86 -7.54
CA LEU A 475 19.45 12.09 -8.01
C LEU A 475 18.45 13.18 -8.48
N ARG A 476 17.28 12.79 -8.98
CA ARG A 476 16.19 13.72 -9.29
C ARG A 476 15.56 14.33 -8.04
N GLY A 477 15.65 13.63 -6.91
CA GLY A 477 15.05 14.01 -5.64
C GLY A 477 13.57 13.63 -5.51
N GLU A 478 13.03 12.84 -6.45
CA GLU A 478 11.67 12.31 -6.49
C GLU A 478 11.59 11.06 -7.39
N TYR A 479 10.83 10.06 -6.97
CA TYR A 479 10.60 8.79 -7.66
C TYR A 479 9.27 8.75 -8.42
N GLY A 480 8.29 9.51 -7.96
CA GLY A 480 6.93 9.50 -8.49
C GLY A 480 6.11 8.29 -8.05
N GLN A 481 4.89 8.19 -8.58
CA GLN A 481 3.90 7.20 -8.12
C GLN A 481 4.32 5.75 -8.36
N ILE A 482 5.09 5.48 -9.40
CA ILE A 482 5.45 4.12 -9.80
C ILE A 482 6.64 3.61 -8.98
N GLU A 483 7.69 4.43 -8.81
CA GLU A 483 8.94 3.99 -8.22
C GLU A 483 9.09 4.32 -6.73
N SER A 484 8.22 5.15 -6.16
CA SER A 484 8.28 5.51 -4.73
C SER A 484 8.16 4.28 -3.81
N ALA A 485 7.24 3.36 -4.09
CA ALA A 485 7.06 2.18 -3.24
C ALA A 485 8.29 1.25 -3.27
N PRO A 486 8.85 0.86 -4.43
CA PRO A 486 10.15 0.16 -4.49
C PRO A 486 11.31 0.93 -3.83
N ALA A 487 11.39 2.24 -4.06
CA ALA A 487 12.47 3.08 -3.53
C ALA A 487 12.49 3.14 -1.99
N ALA A 488 11.34 2.99 -1.34
CA ALA A 488 11.26 2.97 0.12
C ALA A 488 12.10 1.86 0.78
N TYR A 489 12.47 0.81 0.04
CA TYR A 489 13.22 -0.34 0.53
C TYR A 489 14.73 -0.26 0.28
N ARG A 490 15.20 0.72 -0.50
CA ARG A 490 16.57 0.77 -1.01
C ARG A 490 17.38 1.84 -0.30
N ARG A 491 18.67 1.57 -0.15
CA ARG A 491 19.68 2.52 0.33
C ARG A 491 20.74 2.72 -0.76
N THR A 492 21.06 3.96 -1.05
CA THR A 492 22.09 4.37 -2.01
C THR A 492 23.21 5.08 -1.27
N ASP A 493 24.44 4.72 -1.58
CA ASP A 493 25.61 5.38 -1.03
C ASP A 493 25.82 6.76 -1.69
N SER A 494 26.13 7.79 -0.91
CA SER A 494 26.28 9.17 -1.41
C SER A 494 27.42 9.31 -2.43
N THR A 495 28.49 8.52 -2.31
CA THR A 495 29.58 8.53 -3.30
C THR A 495 29.12 7.99 -4.65
N THR A 496 28.18 7.05 -4.66
CA THR A 496 27.57 6.53 -5.90
C THR A 496 26.75 7.62 -6.60
N LEU A 497 25.99 8.42 -5.83
CA LEU A 497 25.23 9.56 -6.36
C LEU A 497 26.14 10.65 -6.91
N GLN A 498 27.19 11.03 -6.16
CA GLN A 498 28.16 12.03 -6.61
C GLN A 498 28.87 11.57 -7.90
N LYS A 499 29.32 10.32 -7.97
CA LYS A 499 29.95 9.75 -9.18
C LYS A 499 29.02 9.81 -10.39
N LEU A 500 27.73 9.49 -10.22
CA LEU A 500 26.75 9.60 -11.30
C LEU A 500 26.57 11.05 -11.74
N PHE A 501 26.41 11.97 -10.79
CA PHE A 501 26.29 13.40 -11.03
C PHE A 501 27.50 13.94 -11.82
N ASP A 502 28.72 13.67 -11.36
CA ASP A 502 29.96 14.10 -12.00
C ASP A 502 30.12 13.51 -13.42
N THR A 503 29.71 12.26 -13.61
CA THR A 503 29.74 11.61 -14.93
C THR A 503 28.73 12.24 -15.89
N GLY A 504 27.54 12.60 -15.40
CA GLY A 504 26.54 13.34 -16.16
C GLY A 504 27.03 14.74 -16.56
N LEU A 505 27.67 15.46 -15.63
CA LEU A 505 28.22 16.79 -15.88
C LEU A 505 29.36 16.75 -16.90
N ARG A 506 30.27 15.76 -16.80
CA ARG A 506 31.30 15.50 -17.82
C ARG A 506 30.69 15.25 -19.21
N ARG A 507 29.62 14.46 -19.29
CA ARG A 507 28.90 14.23 -20.54
C ARG A 507 28.22 15.48 -21.10
N CYS A 508 27.89 16.44 -20.24
CA CYS A 508 27.37 17.76 -20.61
C CYS A 508 28.46 18.83 -20.80
N GLY A 509 29.75 18.43 -20.84
CA GLY A 509 30.87 19.30 -21.14
C GLY A 509 31.38 20.16 -19.98
N ILE A 510 31.11 19.79 -18.73
CA ILE A 510 31.77 20.40 -17.56
C ILE A 510 32.94 19.50 -17.14
N PRO A 511 34.18 20.02 -17.10
CA PRO A 511 35.30 19.29 -16.51
C PRO A 511 35.08 19.17 -15.00
N VAL A 512 35.08 17.94 -14.48
CA VAL A 512 34.95 17.68 -13.04
C VAL A 512 36.24 17.06 -12.54
N GLN A 513 36.90 17.70 -11.57
CA GLN A 513 38.01 17.09 -10.84
C GLN A 513 37.44 16.19 -9.76
N SER A 514 37.76 14.89 -9.81
CA SER A 514 37.28 13.89 -8.87
C SER A 514 37.99 14.02 -7.53
N ALA A 515 37.60 14.99 -6.70
CA ALA A 515 38.04 15.04 -5.31
C ALA A 515 36.89 14.51 -4.42
N PRO A 516 37.09 13.40 -3.66
CA PRO A 516 36.12 13.01 -2.65
C PRO A 516 36.02 14.15 -1.61
N SER A 517 34.80 14.52 -1.24
CA SER A 517 34.61 15.47 -0.14
C SER A 517 35.05 14.81 1.17
N PRO A 518 35.82 15.49 2.03
CA PRO A 518 36.17 14.95 3.36
C PRO A 518 34.92 14.69 4.23
N ASP A 519 33.83 15.45 4.02
CA ASP A 519 32.58 15.38 4.81
C ASP A 519 31.49 14.43 4.26
N ILE A 520 31.75 13.69 3.17
CA ILE A 520 30.80 12.66 2.66
C ILE A 520 31.13 11.27 3.25
N THR A 521 31.94 11.21 4.31
CA THR A 521 32.26 9.95 4.96
C THR A 521 31.01 9.38 5.66
N ASN A 522 30.57 8.21 5.19
CA ASN A 522 29.50 7.36 5.76
C ASN A 522 28.06 7.89 5.76
N HIS A 523 27.66 8.75 4.82
CA HIS A 523 26.26 9.14 4.68
C HIS A 523 25.58 8.39 3.53
N TYR A 524 24.44 7.76 3.81
CA TYR A 524 23.60 7.08 2.83
C TYR A 524 22.31 7.87 2.60
N VAL A 525 21.72 7.68 1.41
CA VAL A 525 20.41 8.23 1.05
C VAL A 525 19.43 7.09 0.86
N GLY A 526 18.20 7.21 1.37
CA GLY A 526 17.17 6.19 1.20
C GLY A 526 16.77 5.55 2.53
N SER A 527 16.47 4.25 2.51
CA SER A 527 15.95 3.55 3.68
C SER A 527 16.89 3.56 4.89
N SER A 528 16.39 4.02 6.04
CA SER A 528 17.05 3.90 7.35
C SER A 528 16.97 2.50 7.98
N ARG A 529 16.06 1.65 7.51
CA ARG A 529 15.83 0.29 8.07
C ARG A 529 16.80 -0.79 7.57
N VAL A 530 17.72 -0.44 6.68
CA VAL A 530 18.68 -1.39 6.11
C VAL A 530 19.77 -1.66 7.13
N LEU A 531 20.00 -2.94 7.39
CA LEU A 531 21.18 -3.43 8.09
C LEU A 531 22.14 -4.07 7.07
N THR A 532 23.42 -3.88 7.29
CA THR A 532 24.52 -4.47 6.53
C THR A 532 24.61 -5.98 6.74
N ALA A 533 25.34 -6.67 5.87
CA ALA A 533 25.57 -8.10 6.02
C ALA A 533 26.29 -8.45 7.34
N SER A 534 27.22 -7.60 7.77
CA SER A 534 27.94 -7.76 9.04
C SER A 534 27.03 -7.61 10.25
N GLU A 535 26.10 -6.64 10.24
CA GLU A 535 25.13 -6.48 11.33
C GLU A 535 24.18 -7.69 11.40
N TRP A 536 23.66 -8.17 10.27
CA TRP A 536 22.86 -9.40 10.26
C TRP A 536 23.65 -10.64 10.67
N ARG A 537 24.95 -10.68 10.39
CA ARG A 537 25.82 -11.78 10.84
C ARG A 537 25.91 -11.85 12.35
N GLN A 538 26.02 -10.70 13.03
CA GLN A 538 26.02 -10.67 14.49
C GLN A 538 24.73 -11.29 15.04
N TRP A 539 23.57 -10.86 14.55
CA TRP A 539 22.28 -11.45 14.95
C TRP A 539 22.16 -12.95 14.67
N THR A 540 22.61 -13.37 13.49
CA THR A 540 22.56 -14.78 13.10
C THR A 540 23.46 -15.62 14.00
N THR A 541 24.67 -15.15 14.31
CA THR A 541 25.60 -15.81 15.23
C THR A 541 25.03 -15.86 16.65
N SER A 542 24.45 -14.78 17.16
CA SER A 542 23.86 -14.76 18.51
C SER A 542 22.70 -15.72 18.67
N ILE A 543 21.83 -15.85 17.66
CA ILE A 543 20.78 -16.87 17.66
C ILE A 543 21.40 -18.27 17.68
N LEU A 544 22.47 -18.52 16.90
CA LEU A 544 23.15 -19.81 16.89
C LEU A 544 23.82 -20.16 18.23
N GLU A 545 24.48 -19.19 18.86
CA GLU A 545 25.07 -19.36 20.19
C GLU A 545 23.98 -19.68 21.24
N ALA A 546 22.86 -18.96 21.21
CA ALA A 546 21.75 -19.21 22.11
C ALA A 546 21.10 -20.59 21.87
N ILE A 547 20.97 -21.02 20.61
CA ILE A 547 20.52 -22.39 20.29
C ILE A 547 21.45 -23.42 20.92
N GLY A 548 22.77 -23.20 20.85
CA GLY A 548 23.76 -24.06 21.51
C GLY A 548 23.56 -24.12 23.02
N GLN A 549 23.42 -22.96 23.67
CA GLN A 549 23.21 -22.89 25.13
C GLN A 549 21.90 -23.55 25.58
N ALA A 550 20.81 -23.37 24.83
CA ALA A 550 19.53 -24.02 25.14
C ALA A 550 19.55 -25.53 24.89
N ARG A 551 20.54 -26.02 24.13
CA ARG A 551 20.75 -27.44 23.83
C ARG A 551 21.42 -28.17 24.98
N ASP A 552 22.35 -27.54 25.70
CA ASP A 552 23.18 -28.18 26.74
C ASP A 552 22.37 -28.90 27.83
N PRO A 553 21.31 -28.31 28.44
CA PRO A 553 20.52 -28.99 29.48
C PRO A 553 19.74 -30.19 28.93
N LEU A 554 19.43 -30.20 27.64
CA LEU A 554 18.66 -31.24 26.98
C LEU A 554 19.52 -32.45 26.60
N GLU A 555 20.80 -32.23 26.26
CA GLU A 555 21.77 -33.30 25.99
C GLU A 555 22.24 -33.99 27.28
N LEU A 556 22.34 -33.24 28.38
CA LEU A 556 22.72 -33.76 29.69
C LEU A 556 21.56 -34.44 30.43
N TRP A 557 20.33 -34.25 29.96
CA TRP A 557 19.15 -34.82 30.58
C TRP A 557 19.08 -36.34 30.38
N LEU A 558 18.91 -37.07 31.47
CA LEU A 558 18.79 -38.53 31.48
C LEU A 558 17.47 -38.95 32.11
N SER A 559 16.79 -39.94 31.51
CA SER A 559 15.66 -40.59 32.16
C SER A 559 16.16 -41.34 33.41
N PRO A 560 15.50 -41.22 34.58
CA PRO A 560 14.10 -40.86 34.80
C PRO A 560 13.82 -39.39 35.19
N ASP A 561 14.79 -38.47 35.07
CA ASP A 561 14.60 -37.09 35.54
C ASP A 561 13.41 -36.40 34.85
N PRO A 562 12.67 -35.53 35.56
CA PRO A 562 11.59 -34.75 34.97
C PRO A 562 12.05 -34.02 33.71
N LEU A 563 11.22 -34.01 32.68
CA LEU A 563 11.54 -33.33 31.43
C LEU A 563 11.77 -31.82 31.71
N PRO A 564 12.94 -31.25 31.36
CA PRO A 564 13.20 -29.81 31.46
C PRO A 564 12.40 -29.03 30.42
N ILE A 565 11.10 -28.92 30.65
CA ILE A 565 10.12 -28.36 29.69
C ILE A 565 10.44 -26.93 29.26
N GLU A 566 11.00 -26.13 30.16
CA GLU A 566 11.41 -24.75 29.88
C GLU A 566 12.53 -24.71 28.84
N SER A 567 13.55 -25.56 28.98
CA SER A 567 14.65 -25.70 28.02
C SER A 567 14.16 -26.25 26.67
N VAL A 568 13.22 -27.20 26.67
CA VAL A 568 12.59 -27.69 25.42
C VAL A 568 11.89 -26.55 24.68
N VAL A 569 11.10 -25.74 25.40
CA VAL A 569 10.36 -24.61 24.84
C VAL A 569 11.32 -23.55 24.33
N GLU A 570 12.34 -23.20 25.09
CA GLU A 570 13.38 -22.23 24.70
C GLU A 570 14.12 -22.67 23.43
N TYR A 571 14.57 -23.93 23.38
CA TYR A 571 15.22 -24.51 22.20
C TYR A 571 14.34 -24.41 20.95
N VAL A 572 13.05 -24.80 21.07
CA VAL A 572 12.10 -24.70 19.97
C VAL A 572 11.84 -23.25 19.56
N GLN A 573 11.74 -22.32 20.51
CA GLN A 573 11.55 -20.89 20.23
C GLN A 573 12.73 -20.29 19.45
N LEU A 574 13.96 -20.61 19.84
CA LEU A 574 15.18 -20.16 19.17
C LEU A 574 15.32 -20.78 17.76
N ALA A 575 15.05 -22.08 17.63
CA ALA A 575 14.98 -22.77 16.34
C ALA A 575 13.94 -22.13 15.40
N SER A 576 12.76 -21.79 15.95
CA SER A 576 11.69 -21.10 15.21
C SER A 576 12.14 -19.72 14.72
N ALA A 577 12.81 -18.95 15.59
CA ALA A 577 13.33 -17.63 15.26
C ALA A 577 14.39 -17.70 14.15
N TYR A 578 15.28 -18.70 14.20
CA TYR A 578 16.30 -18.93 13.17
C TYR A 578 15.68 -19.30 11.81
N ALA A 579 14.76 -20.27 11.79
CA ALA A 579 14.06 -20.66 10.57
C ALA A 579 13.26 -19.49 9.98
N TYR A 580 12.63 -18.67 10.84
CA TYR A 580 11.84 -17.52 10.42
C TYR A 580 12.70 -16.39 9.84
N LEU A 581 13.86 -16.12 10.44
CA LEU A 581 14.83 -15.14 9.93
C LEU A 581 15.28 -15.49 8.51
N GLY A 582 15.67 -16.75 8.29
CA GLY A 582 16.06 -17.23 6.97
C GLY A 582 14.94 -17.18 5.95
N TRP A 583 13.72 -17.51 6.36
CA TRP A 583 12.54 -17.35 5.51
C TRP A 583 12.35 -15.88 5.11
N LEU A 584 12.37 -14.93 6.06
CA LEU A 584 12.22 -13.50 5.76
C LEU A 584 13.30 -12.98 4.80
N LEU A 585 14.57 -13.32 5.06
CA LEU A 585 15.71 -12.85 4.28
C LEU A 585 15.82 -13.49 2.88
N SER A 586 15.29 -14.71 2.70
CA SER A 586 15.26 -15.39 1.40
C SER A 586 14.03 -15.03 0.54
N THR A 587 12.95 -14.55 1.15
CA THR A 587 11.67 -14.31 0.47
C THR A 587 11.33 -12.84 0.26
N GLY A 588 11.85 -11.94 1.08
CA GLY A 588 11.41 -10.53 1.09
C GLY A 588 9.96 -10.35 1.53
N ALA A 589 9.41 -11.33 2.22
CA ALA A 589 8.09 -11.25 2.83
C ALA A 589 8.04 -10.13 3.88
N ARG A 590 6.85 -9.58 4.09
CA ARG A 590 6.61 -8.70 5.24
C ARG A 590 6.58 -9.52 6.53
N PRO A 591 6.86 -8.90 7.69
CA PRO A 591 6.53 -9.44 9.00
C PRO A 591 5.18 -10.14 9.05
N VAL A 592 5.18 -11.40 9.47
CA VAL A 592 3.99 -12.23 9.60
C VAL A 592 3.12 -11.73 10.76
N SER A 593 1.82 -11.63 10.48
CA SER A 593 0.76 -11.32 11.43
C SER A 593 -0.21 -12.51 11.52
N ALA A 594 -1.13 -12.49 12.47
CA ALA A 594 -2.14 -13.54 12.63
C ALA A 594 -3.02 -13.78 11.38
N ASN A 595 -3.13 -12.81 10.48
CA ASN A 595 -3.95 -12.88 9.27
C ASN A 595 -3.15 -13.19 7.99
N THR A 596 -1.84 -13.32 8.10
CA THR A 596 -1.02 -13.72 6.96
C THR A 596 -1.37 -15.18 6.65
N GLN A 597 -1.41 -15.57 5.36
CA GLN A 597 -1.47 -17.00 4.95
C GLN A 597 -0.22 -17.38 4.13
N SER A 598 0.24 -18.63 4.26
CA SER A 598 1.29 -19.17 3.38
C SER A 598 1.14 -20.65 3.08
N ILE A 599 1.46 -21.00 1.85
CA ILE A 599 1.50 -22.37 1.38
C ILE A 599 2.84 -22.57 0.65
N VAL A 600 3.63 -23.53 1.11
CA VAL A 600 4.91 -23.92 0.50
C VAL A 600 4.65 -25.11 -0.43
N THR A 601 5.11 -25.00 -1.67
CA THR A 601 4.98 -26.04 -2.71
C THR A 601 6.32 -26.21 -3.41
N GLY A 602 7.09 -27.21 -2.96
CA GLY A 602 8.44 -27.47 -3.48
C GLY A 602 9.36 -26.26 -3.33
N THR A 603 9.74 -25.64 -4.45
CA THR A 603 10.66 -24.49 -4.49
C THR A 603 9.95 -23.14 -4.47
N ARG A 604 8.65 -23.10 -4.16
CA ARG A 604 7.84 -21.88 -4.20
C ARG A 604 7.00 -21.74 -2.94
N THR A 605 6.76 -20.51 -2.52
CA THR A 605 5.83 -20.18 -1.45
C THR A 605 4.79 -19.21 -1.99
N TRP A 606 3.51 -19.57 -1.87
CA TRP A 606 2.42 -18.62 -1.97
C TRP A 606 2.26 -17.92 -0.63
N ILE A 607 2.18 -16.59 -0.63
CA ILE A 607 2.00 -15.76 0.57
C ILE A 607 0.89 -14.76 0.32
N SER A 608 0.01 -14.59 1.30
CA SER A 608 -0.95 -13.48 1.40
C SER A 608 -0.57 -12.61 2.60
N ASP A 609 0.22 -11.55 2.38
CA ASP A 609 0.84 -10.74 3.44
C ASP A 609 0.10 -9.44 3.78
N LYS A 610 -0.97 -9.09 3.06
CA LYS A 610 -1.77 -7.90 3.37
C LYS A 610 -3.21 -8.04 2.90
N ALA A 611 -4.14 -8.10 3.83
CA ALA A 611 -5.53 -7.74 3.56
C ALA A 611 -5.67 -6.22 3.73
N SER A 612 -5.59 -5.46 2.64
CA SER A 612 -6.04 -4.05 2.68
C SER A 612 -7.54 -4.00 2.46
N ARG A 613 -8.21 -2.92 2.88
CA ARG A 613 -9.62 -2.66 2.49
C ARG A 613 -9.83 -2.64 0.95
N ARG A 614 -8.76 -2.47 0.16
CA ARG A 614 -8.78 -2.45 -1.32
C ARG A 614 -8.52 -3.81 -1.97
N GLY A 615 -8.20 -4.85 -1.19
CA GLY A 615 -7.91 -6.20 -1.68
C GLY A 615 -6.82 -6.91 -0.88
N LYS A 616 -6.76 -8.24 -1.05
CA LYS A 616 -5.68 -9.09 -0.54
C LYS A 616 -4.49 -9.04 -1.50
N GLU A 617 -3.33 -8.58 -1.03
CA GLU A 617 -2.06 -8.75 -1.72
C GLU A 617 -1.61 -10.21 -1.48
N SER A 618 -1.65 -11.01 -2.54
CA SER A 618 -1.13 -12.38 -2.55
C SER A 618 -0.16 -12.57 -3.70
N ARG A 619 0.93 -13.32 -3.48
CA ARG A 619 1.95 -13.58 -4.49
C ARG A 619 2.58 -14.96 -4.31
N VAL A 620 3.06 -15.52 -5.41
CA VAL A 620 3.92 -16.70 -5.41
C VAL A 620 5.35 -16.24 -5.58
N ILE A 621 6.21 -16.61 -4.64
CA ILE A 621 7.62 -16.26 -4.64
C ILE A 621 8.48 -17.53 -4.62
N PRO A 622 9.68 -17.49 -5.18
CA PRO A 622 10.63 -18.59 -5.03
C PRO A 622 11.06 -18.72 -3.56
N LEU A 623 11.19 -19.94 -3.09
CA LEU A 623 11.77 -20.27 -1.80
C LEU A 623 13.17 -20.82 -2.03
N HIS A 624 14.16 -20.18 -1.42
CA HIS A 624 15.55 -20.61 -1.53
C HIS A 624 15.73 -22.01 -0.92
N LYS A 625 16.54 -22.87 -1.55
CA LYS A 625 16.70 -24.28 -1.15
C LYS A 625 17.09 -24.46 0.32
N VAL A 626 18.03 -23.64 0.80
CA VAL A 626 18.50 -23.67 2.20
C VAL A 626 17.35 -23.35 3.16
N SER A 627 16.53 -22.34 2.85
CA SER A 627 15.38 -21.98 3.67
C SER A 627 14.27 -23.02 3.59
N ALA A 628 14.07 -23.65 2.44
CA ALA A 628 13.11 -24.76 2.29
C ALA A 628 13.50 -25.95 3.17
N ARG A 629 14.77 -26.34 3.16
CA ARG A 629 15.29 -27.42 4.02
C ARG A 629 15.23 -27.05 5.50
N GLN A 630 15.59 -25.81 5.86
CA GLN A 630 15.46 -25.37 7.24
C GLN A 630 14.02 -25.43 7.75
N LEU A 631 13.04 -25.04 6.92
CA LEU A 631 11.62 -25.16 7.27
C LEU A 631 11.21 -26.62 7.45
N GLN A 632 11.66 -27.52 6.58
CA GLN A 632 11.39 -28.95 6.69
C GLN A 632 12.00 -29.53 7.97
N SER A 633 13.26 -29.23 8.26
CA SER A 633 13.96 -29.65 9.47
C SER A 633 13.27 -29.13 10.73
N HIS A 634 12.81 -27.85 10.73
CA HIS A 634 12.01 -27.30 11.82
C HIS A 634 10.65 -28.01 11.99
N CYS A 635 10.00 -28.38 10.89
CA CYS A 635 8.76 -29.16 10.97
C CYS A 635 9.01 -30.53 11.63
N MET A 636 10.10 -31.22 11.28
CA MET A 636 10.46 -32.50 11.89
C MET A 636 10.78 -32.36 13.37
N LEU A 637 11.52 -31.32 13.77
CA LEU A 637 11.77 -30.98 15.16
C LEU A 637 10.45 -30.87 15.95
N ILE A 638 9.46 -30.13 15.41
CA ILE A 638 8.17 -29.94 16.08
C ILE A 638 7.42 -31.25 16.26
N GLU A 639 7.38 -32.11 15.25
CA GLU A 639 6.72 -33.42 15.35
C GLU A 639 7.41 -34.32 16.38
N GLN A 640 8.74 -34.30 16.45
CA GLN A 640 9.50 -35.01 17.49
C GLN A 640 9.28 -34.42 18.88
N THR A 641 9.19 -33.10 19.01
CA THR A 641 8.84 -32.47 20.30
C THR A 641 7.42 -32.84 20.72
N ILE A 642 6.45 -32.88 19.80
CA ILE A 642 5.08 -33.35 20.11
C ILE A 642 5.12 -34.80 20.59
N HIS A 643 5.91 -35.67 19.94
CA HIS A 643 6.10 -37.05 20.39
C HIS A 643 6.70 -37.13 21.80
N LEU A 644 7.74 -36.34 22.08
CA LEU A 644 8.35 -36.24 23.40
C LEU A 644 7.34 -35.79 24.47
N LEU A 645 6.60 -34.71 24.21
CA LEU A 645 5.61 -34.18 25.15
C LEU A 645 4.51 -35.20 25.45
N ASN A 646 4.03 -35.93 24.43
CA ASN A 646 3.06 -37.02 24.61
C ASN A 646 3.62 -38.17 25.45
N LYS A 647 4.88 -38.56 25.23
CA LYS A 647 5.58 -39.61 25.99
C LYS A 647 5.65 -39.27 27.49
N TYR A 648 5.83 -38.00 27.83
CA TYR A 648 5.89 -37.51 29.22
C TYR A 648 4.57 -36.92 29.73
N HIS A 649 3.45 -37.17 29.03
CA HIS A 649 2.09 -36.75 29.42
C HIS A 649 1.92 -35.23 29.63
N TYR A 650 2.69 -34.40 28.92
CA TYR A 650 2.49 -32.94 28.93
C TYR A 650 1.29 -32.56 28.04
N PRO A 651 0.31 -31.78 28.54
CA PRO A 651 -0.83 -31.36 27.74
C PRO A 651 -0.42 -30.42 26.58
N ILE A 652 -0.91 -30.71 25.38
CA ILE A 652 -0.61 -29.95 24.16
C ILE A 652 -1.88 -29.27 23.63
N GLU A 653 -1.78 -27.97 23.32
CA GLU A 653 -2.77 -27.19 22.59
C GLU A 653 -2.18 -26.80 21.23
N ASP A 654 -2.45 -27.61 20.19
CA ASP A 654 -1.99 -27.34 18.82
C ASP A 654 -2.98 -26.45 18.06
N LEU A 655 -2.58 -25.21 17.83
CA LEU A 655 -3.32 -24.18 17.11
C LEU A 655 -2.75 -23.92 15.70
N ARG A 656 -1.83 -24.77 15.23
CA ARG A 656 -1.30 -24.68 13.86
C ARG A 656 -2.43 -24.86 12.85
N ARG A 657 -2.38 -24.09 11.77
CA ARG A 657 -3.36 -24.18 10.67
C ARG A 657 -2.72 -24.81 9.44
N PRO A 658 -3.45 -25.68 8.70
CA PRO A 658 -2.94 -26.27 7.46
C PRO A 658 -2.58 -25.23 6.38
N ASP A 659 -3.20 -24.04 6.42
CA ASP A 659 -2.98 -22.94 5.47
C ASP A 659 -1.87 -21.96 5.88
N GLN A 660 -1.08 -22.32 6.90
CA GLN A 660 0.05 -21.55 7.41
C GLN A 660 1.29 -22.45 7.54
N GLN A 661 2.13 -22.47 6.51
CA GLN A 661 3.32 -23.32 6.42
C GLN A 661 4.64 -22.54 6.65
N TRP A 662 4.70 -21.75 7.72
CA TRP A 662 5.93 -21.10 8.24
C TRP A 662 6.23 -21.59 9.66
N PRO A 663 7.41 -21.29 10.25
CA PRO A 663 7.87 -21.94 11.48
C PRO A 663 6.85 -21.91 12.62
N ALA A 664 6.68 -23.05 13.28
CA ALA A 664 5.80 -23.17 14.43
C ALA A 664 6.52 -22.72 15.70
N TRP A 665 5.88 -21.84 16.46
CA TRP A 665 6.27 -21.32 17.76
C TRP A 665 5.62 -22.11 18.89
N MET A 666 6.37 -22.30 19.98
CA MET A 666 5.95 -23.00 21.18
C MET A 666 5.98 -22.06 22.39
N SER A 667 5.00 -22.16 23.29
CA SER A 667 4.97 -21.36 24.53
C SER A 667 4.26 -22.09 25.66
N LEU A 668 4.67 -21.84 26.90
CA LEU A 668 3.99 -22.33 28.10
C LEU A 668 2.87 -21.37 28.52
N THR A 669 1.70 -21.92 28.85
CA THR A 669 0.57 -21.14 29.40
C THR A 669 0.67 -20.99 30.92
N HIS A 670 0.25 -19.85 31.47
CA HIS A 670 0.40 -19.55 32.91
C HIS A 670 -0.70 -20.09 33.84
N HIS A 671 -0.23 -20.31 35.08
CA HIS A 671 -0.84 -20.30 36.42
C HIS A 671 -1.44 -21.54 37.10
N ASN A 672 -2.25 -22.41 36.47
CA ASN A 672 -2.82 -23.54 37.23
C ASN A 672 -2.61 -24.93 36.58
N GLN A 673 -2.34 -24.99 35.28
CA GLN A 673 -1.91 -26.20 34.57
C GLN A 673 -1.02 -25.76 33.41
N PRO A 674 0.32 -25.92 33.48
CA PRO A 674 1.19 -25.55 32.38
C PRO A 674 0.87 -26.44 31.16
N ARG A 675 0.38 -25.82 30.09
CA ARG A 675 0.14 -26.48 28.81
C ARG A 675 1.11 -25.94 27.78
N CYS A 676 1.54 -26.83 26.89
CA CYS A 676 2.35 -26.46 25.77
C CYS A 676 1.44 -26.00 24.63
N ARG A 677 1.46 -24.71 24.30
CA ARG A 677 0.72 -24.16 23.16
C ARG A 677 1.63 -24.06 21.94
N ILE A 678 1.21 -24.67 20.84
CA ILE A 678 1.91 -24.64 19.55
C ILE A 678 1.09 -23.83 18.56
N ARG A 679 1.70 -22.87 17.86
CA ARG A 679 1.04 -22.03 16.84
C ARG A 679 2.05 -21.56 15.81
N ALA A 680 1.62 -20.90 14.75
CA ALA A 680 2.55 -20.17 13.88
C ALA A 680 3.32 -19.07 14.63
N ILE A 681 4.60 -18.86 14.31
CA ILE A 681 5.39 -17.72 14.80
C ILE A 681 4.81 -16.39 14.29
N HIS A 682 4.71 -15.39 15.16
CA HIS A 682 4.41 -14.01 14.79
C HIS A 682 5.68 -13.16 14.85
N HIS A 683 5.70 -12.04 14.11
CA HIS A 683 6.86 -11.16 14.16
C HIS A 683 7.14 -10.59 15.56
N SER A 684 6.12 -10.44 16.41
CA SER A 684 6.29 -10.04 17.81
C SER A 684 7.09 -11.05 18.63
N ASP A 685 6.96 -12.35 18.33
CA ASP A 685 7.72 -13.39 19.04
C ASP A 685 9.18 -13.35 18.63
N PHE A 686 9.43 -13.22 17.33
CA PHE A 686 10.78 -13.01 16.80
C PHE A 686 11.44 -11.76 17.41
N ARG A 687 10.72 -10.63 17.48
CA ARG A 687 11.19 -9.40 18.14
C ARG A 687 11.56 -9.64 19.61
N LYS A 688 10.77 -10.41 20.35
CA LYS A 688 11.07 -10.76 21.75
C LYS A 688 12.39 -11.51 21.88
N ILE A 689 12.63 -12.49 21.01
CA ILE A 689 13.91 -13.23 20.97
C ILE A 689 15.08 -12.28 20.67
N LEU A 690 14.94 -11.38 19.69
CA LEU A 690 16.01 -10.42 19.40
C LEU A 690 16.30 -9.51 20.59
N ILE A 691 15.27 -9.02 21.28
CA ILE A 691 15.42 -8.20 22.48
C ILE A 691 16.09 -8.98 23.62
N SER A 692 15.73 -10.25 23.83
CA SER A 692 16.33 -11.07 24.89
C SER A 692 17.78 -11.46 24.60
N LEU A 693 18.23 -11.38 23.35
CA LEU A 693 19.63 -11.60 22.98
C LEU A 693 20.47 -10.32 23.07
N ASP A 694 19.84 -9.14 23.06
CA ASP A 694 20.48 -7.83 23.19
C ASP A 694 20.28 -7.29 24.61
N ASN A 695 20.98 -7.91 25.56
CA ASN A 695 20.93 -7.55 26.97
C ASN A 695 22.06 -6.60 27.34
N ALA A 696 21.85 -5.76 28.34
CA ALA A 696 22.81 -4.74 28.80
C ALA A 696 24.20 -5.32 29.17
N ASP A 697 24.26 -6.58 29.60
CA ASP A 697 25.50 -7.26 30.00
C ASP A 697 26.32 -7.80 28.82
N ARG A 698 25.68 -7.97 27.65
CA ARG A 698 26.33 -8.44 26.42
C ARG A 698 25.70 -7.74 25.21
N PRO A 699 25.83 -6.41 25.10
CA PRO A 699 25.17 -5.64 24.05
C PRO A 699 25.70 -6.08 22.69
N LEU A 700 24.79 -6.28 21.76
CA LEU A 700 25.18 -6.56 20.39
C LEU A 700 25.68 -5.26 19.76
N GLY A 701 26.84 -5.30 19.10
CA GLY A 701 27.38 -4.16 18.36
C GLY A 701 26.56 -3.78 17.12
N ALA A 702 25.41 -4.41 16.90
CA ALA A 702 24.49 -4.19 15.80
C ALA A 702 23.18 -3.59 16.32
N LEU A 703 22.62 -2.66 15.55
CA LEU A 703 21.32 -2.07 15.87
C LEU A 703 20.21 -3.13 15.88
N LEU A 704 19.31 -3.03 16.86
CA LEU A 704 18.10 -3.85 16.92
C LEU A 704 17.28 -3.69 15.62
N PRO A 705 17.01 -4.77 14.87
CA PRO A 705 16.30 -4.69 13.61
C PRO A 705 14.89 -4.11 13.78
N SER A 706 14.59 -3.04 13.03
CA SER A 706 13.24 -2.48 12.91
C SER A 706 12.28 -3.41 12.14
N ASP A 707 10.97 -3.15 12.21
CA ASP A 707 10.00 -3.91 11.42
C ASP A 707 10.27 -3.79 9.92
N ASN A 708 10.26 -4.92 9.23
CA ASN A 708 10.64 -5.09 7.82
C ASN A 708 12.15 -4.90 7.51
N ALA A 709 13.04 -4.74 8.50
CA ALA A 709 14.48 -4.57 8.22
C ALA A 709 15.04 -5.66 7.29
N THR A 710 14.57 -6.90 7.41
CA THR A 710 14.94 -8.03 6.54
C THR A 710 14.65 -7.76 5.06
N ARG A 711 13.44 -7.29 4.75
CA ARG A 711 13.02 -6.94 3.38
C ARG A 711 13.83 -5.77 2.81
N HIS A 712 14.06 -4.72 3.61
CA HIS A 712 14.86 -3.57 3.20
C HIS A 712 16.32 -3.98 2.93
N SER A 713 16.90 -4.79 3.82
CA SER A 713 18.28 -5.26 3.73
C SER A 713 18.49 -6.16 2.51
N MET A 714 17.61 -7.14 2.29
CA MET A 714 17.69 -8.02 1.11
C MET A 714 17.49 -7.23 -0.18
N THR A 715 16.52 -6.30 -0.24
CA THR A 715 16.31 -5.47 -1.44
C THR A 715 17.54 -4.62 -1.75
N THR A 716 18.16 -4.05 -0.71
CA THR A 716 19.39 -3.25 -0.85
C THR A 716 20.61 -4.11 -1.18
N ALA A 717 20.66 -5.37 -0.75
CA ALA A 717 21.76 -6.26 -1.10
C ALA A 717 21.70 -6.69 -2.56
N LEU A 718 20.50 -6.97 -3.08
CA LEU A 718 20.32 -7.59 -4.39
C LEU A 718 20.14 -6.60 -5.55
N TYR A 719 19.83 -5.31 -5.31
CA TYR A 719 19.47 -4.40 -6.42
C TYR A 719 20.57 -4.17 -7.47
N ARG A 720 21.85 -4.32 -7.10
CA ARG A 720 22.97 -4.11 -8.02
C ARG A 720 23.17 -5.29 -8.98
N THR A 721 22.70 -6.47 -8.60
CA THR A 721 23.03 -7.73 -9.27
C THR A 721 21.80 -8.45 -9.79
N ALA A 722 20.64 -8.27 -9.17
CA ALA A 722 19.35 -8.78 -9.65
C ALA A 722 18.66 -7.79 -10.59
N PRO A 723 17.99 -8.26 -11.66
CA PRO A 723 17.17 -7.40 -12.51
C PRO A 723 16.10 -6.66 -11.70
N GLU A 724 15.96 -5.35 -11.92
CA GLU A 724 15.03 -4.49 -11.16
C GLU A 724 13.61 -5.04 -11.13
N ALA A 725 13.11 -5.51 -12.27
CA ALA A 725 11.76 -6.07 -12.39
C ALA A 725 11.57 -7.36 -11.58
N GLU A 726 12.59 -8.21 -11.48
CA GLU A 726 12.55 -9.43 -10.67
C GLU A 726 12.57 -9.12 -9.18
N LEU A 727 13.40 -8.16 -8.78
CA LEU A 727 13.47 -7.72 -7.40
C LEU A 727 12.15 -7.07 -6.95
N ASP A 728 11.58 -6.20 -7.78
CA ASP A 728 10.28 -5.58 -7.53
C ASP A 728 9.16 -6.65 -7.48
N ALA A 729 9.23 -7.70 -8.31
CA ALA A 729 8.29 -8.82 -8.25
C ALA A 729 8.42 -9.63 -6.95
N LEU A 730 9.66 -9.89 -6.50
CA LEU A 730 9.92 -10.61 -5.25
C LEU A 730 9.28 -9.90 -4.05
N VAL A 731 9.41 -8.57 -3.99
CA VAL A 731 8.82 -7.76 -2.93
C VAL A 731 7.34 -7.41 -3.16
N GLY A 732 6.74 -7.80 -4.29
CA GLY A 732 5.31 -7.58 -4.57
C GLY A 732 4.97 -6.20 -5.12
N HIS A 733 5.93 -5.50 -5.73
CA HIS A 733 5.74 -4.23 -6.45
C HIS A 733 5.68 -4.38 -7.98
N ALA A 734 5.78 -5.61 -8.52
CA ALA A 734 5.51 -5.86 -9.94
C ALA A 734 4.05 -5.54 -10.34
N ARG A 735 3.14 -5.49 -9.36
CA ARG A 735 1.75 -5.07 -9.55
C ARG A 735 1.67 -3.55 -9.51
N ILE A 736 2.08 -2.89 -10.57
CA ILE A 736 1.79 -1.47 -10.77
C ILE A 736 0.26 -1.38 -10.89
N GLY A 737 -0.41 -0.98 -9.81
CA GLY A 737 -1.87 -1.02 -9.63
C GLY A 737 -2.71 -0.19 -10.61
N ARG A 738 -2.15 0.24 -11.74
CA ARG A 738 -2.85 0.93 -12.84
C ARG A 738 -2.43 0.48 -14.23
N ASP A 739 -1.26 -0.16 -14.40
CA ASP A 739 -0.79 -0.57 -15.72
C ASP A 739 -0.25 -1.99 -15.74
N ARG A 740 -1.19 -2.93 -15.95
CA ARG A 740 -0.94 -4.37 -16.04
C ARG A 740 -0.14 -4.77 -17.28
N ASN A 741 0.11 -3.82 -18.18
CA ASN A 741 0.88 -3.98 -19.41
C ASN A 741 2.31 -3.48 -19.27
N HIS A 742 2.68 -2.91 -18.11
CA HIS A 742 4.05 -2.47 -17.89
C HIS A 742 5.00 -3.67 -18.01
N PRO A 743 6.15 -3.55 -18.68
CA PRO A 743 7.10 -4.67 -18.83
C PRO A 743 7.51 -5.31 -17.49
N ARG A 744 7.55 -4.50 -16.40
CA ARG A 744 7.80 -4.98 -15.02
C ARG A 744 6.70 -5.89 -14.46
N ALA A 745 5.45 -5.78 -14.95
CA ALA A 745 4.35 -6.70 -14.59
C ALA A 745 4.45 -8.05 -15.34
N ASN A 746 5.33 -8.14 -16.34
CA ASN A 746 5.62 -9.35 -17.11
C ASN A 746 6.90 -10.07 -16.66
N ALA A 747 7.52 -9.61 -15.57
CA ALA A 747 8.69 -10.28 -15.02
C ALA A 747 8.33 -11.75 -14.67
N PRO A 748 9.13 -12.73 -15.15
CA PRO A 748 8.89 -14.13 -14.84
C PRO A 748 8.97 -14.35 -13.32
N ILE A 749 8.11 -15.22 -12.78
CA ILE A 749 8.32 -15.74 -11.42
C ILE A 749 9.65 -16.48 -11.47
N GLN A 750 10.70 -15.90 -10.89
CA GLN A 750 12.09 -16.31 -11.03
C GLN A 750 12.31 -17.80 -11.36
N GLN A 751 12.91 -18.01 -12.52
CA GLN A 751 13.88 -19.07 -12.75
C GLN A 751 15.25 -18.46 -13.12
N SER A 752 15.48 -17.16 -12.87
CA SER A 752 16.80 -16.58 -13.15
C SER A 752 17.80 -17.15 -12.13
N LYS A 753 18.66 -18.04 -12.62
CA LYS A 753 19.77 -18.64 -11.86
C LYS A 753 20.60 -17.55 -11.16
N ALA A 754 20.69 -16.38 -11.79
CA ALA A 754 21.37 -15.19 -11.27
C ALA A 754 20.78 -14.71 -9.94
N CYS A 755 19.47 -14.44 -9.84
CA CYS A 755 18.92 -13.94 -8.57
C CYS A 755 19.02 -14.98 -7.44
N GLN A 756 18.94 -16.27 -7.74
CA GLN A 756 19.14 -17.34 -6.74
C GLN A 756 20.60 -17.43 -6.27
N GLN A 757 21.57 -17.24 -7.17
CA GLN A 757 22.99 -17.17 -6.83
C GLN A 757 23.30 -15.97 -5.92
N GLU A 758 22.74 -14.81 -6.25
CA GLU A 758 22.89 -13.59 -5.45
C GLU A 758 22.22 -13.73 -4.07
N MET A 759 21.04 -14.36 -4.02
CA MET A 759 20.40 -14.70 -2.75
C MET A 759 21.25 -15.67 -1.93
N THR A 760 21.88 -16.66 -2.56
CA THR A 760 22.82 -17.58 -1.89
C THR A 760 24.00 -16.81 -1.31
N ALA A 761 24.59 -15.90 -2.09
CA ALA A 761 25.71 -15.07 -1.65
C ALA A 761 25.31 -14.16 -0.47
N TRP A 762 24.11 -13.56 -0.53
CA TRP A 762 23.55 -12.77 0.56
C TRP A 762 23.36 -13.59 1.84
N LEU A 763 22.70 -14.74 1.77
CA LEU A 763 22.48 -15.63 2.93
C LEU A 763 23.82 -16.10 3.53
N LYS A 764 24.82 -16.41 2.68
CA LYS A 764 26.17 -16.74 3.14
C LYS A 764 26.86 -15.54 3.80
N ALA A 765 26.73 -14.35 3.25
CA ALA A 765 27.34 -13.14 3.78
C ALA A 765 26.80 -12.79 5.17
N ILE A 766 25.51 -13.00 5.43
CA ILE A 766 24.92 -12.83 6.77
C ILE A 766 25.18 -14.01 7.71
N GLY A 767 25.90 -15.05 7.30
CA GLY A 767 26.18 -16.22 8.13
C GLY A 767 25.01 -17.19 8.32
N TYR A 768 23.96 -17.08 7.50
CA TYR A 768 22.83 -18.01 7.54
C TYR A 768 23.21 -19.34 6.88
N ARG A 769 22.98 -20.44 7.59
CA ARG A 769 23.30 -21.81 7.14
C ARG A 769 22.19 -22.76 7.56
N GLU A 770 22.13 -23.90 6.87
CA GLU A 770 21.23 -24.99 7.27
C GLU A 770 21.71 -25.56 8.61
N LEU A 771 20.79 -25.70 9.56
CA LEU A 771 20.97 -26.42 10.81
C LEU A 771 20.20 -27.73 10.72
N ASP A 772 20.89 -28.82 11.04
CA ASP A 772 20.24 -30.11 11.23
C ASP A 772 19.49 -30.10 12.57
N MET A 773 18.19 -29.87 12.49
CA MET A 773 17.25 -29.96 13.60
C MET A 773 16.45 -31.27 13.57
N GLU A 774 16.76 -32.20 12.64
CA GLU A 774 16.07 -33.48 12.55
C GLU A 774 16.51 -34.45 13.66
N ILE A 775 17.66 -34.18 14.28
CA ILE A 775 18.16 -34.91 15.45
C ILE A 775 18.13 -33.95 16.65
N PRO A 776 17.05 -33.99 17.46
CA PRO A 776 16.92 -33.11 18.60
C PRO A 776 17.86 -33.58 19.72
N PRO A 777 18.22 -32.69 20.66
CA PRO A 777 19.22 -33.00 21.70
C PRO A 777 18.80 -34.07 22.71
N TRP A 778 17.52 -34.42 22.76
CA TRP A 778 16.96 -35.41 23.69
C TRP A 778 16.80 -36.81 23.07
N HIS A 779 17.43 -37.07 21.92
CA HIS A 779 17.22 -38.27 21.12
C HIS A 779 18.25 -39.38 21.35
#